data_AF-A0A6B1DND7-F1
#
_entry.id   AF-A0A6B1DND7-F1
#
_cell.length_a   1.000
_cell.length_b   1.000
_cell.length_c   1.000
_cell.angle_alpha   90.00
_cell.angle_beta   90.00
_cell.angle_gamma   90.00
#
_symmetry.space_group_name_H-M   'P 1'
#
loop_
_entity.id
_entity.type
_entity.pdbx_description
1 polymer ?
#
loop_
_entity_poly.entity_id
_entity_poly.type
_entity_poly.pdbx_seq_one_letter_code
_entity_poly.pdbx_strand_id
1 'polypeptide(L)'
;MKVVAVAGGEGTRLQPLTLQRPKPLVPMVNRPVLVHMVQQLRQYGLSELRVTLRYMASLIEDVFKGELFDDLDTTCIVEEKPLGTAGSLKTAVADWDEPFMVVTGDCVTDFDFRRLYEQHCSSDAEVTIALHRVEGAHEYGVVLQDETQRIYDFVEKPRPAEQQSDAVNTGIYVLNPSVLDFVPRDREFDFSSDLFPDMLRQGCVIRGVTLDGYWCDIGNTEQYVAATQEILGGRVGLLENIGEEIRPGIWTGRNVTIHNTAQLTGPVFLGDGVHINAHSTVIGPSVIRPSTIVDSHARVEQSVIWRNSYIGPSSHVRGAIVCRQASIKAHAHVAEDCVVGDSSVLEEGVILMPQVKLWPHKRVLRGTTVRNNVIWGRQEQQELFRGYTISGQANLDLTPEAAARIGVALGTTLDPGVSVAVNRDAHRASRMIKRGLVSGLVSSGVNVLDMGNVAVPVLRHFVRHNENVQAGGNVRVHPDDPHPQTLMVQLLEGDGSNLGKSMERKVQTSYAQEAFRRTGMDDLGSIEYASGFVPAYVDDFLSKVNAELLERQPFKLVVDYSNGRAAEVMSRILNRLHIENVPLNTLEQEEPLDRLRLDRQRTEMGSIVKAVNADLGVIFDVSGEVMHLVDEQGTRLSPIICDALFLDLALHHHPHSQVVYPDHLPQAYDRIVSRYHSTVLRTKSDMHNLMASAGQGNVLVALNGRGNFIFPFFHPAPDPMMALLKLVEYLAARGEPISRVMSGLPDMHYEQGQVEMNWMARSRVMSELNSRFKQQRVETLEGLKVKLGEDEWVQMMPSPVNAAIDVTVDTMSADRTGFLLDRMKQQIQTLIPEDEPV
;
A
#
# COMPACT_ATOMS: atom_id res chain seq x y z
N MET A 1 0.55 49.98 10.23
CA MET A 1 -0.36 49.96 9.07
C MET A 1 -1.40 48.88 9.32
N LYS A 2 -2.68 49.20 9.11
CA LYS A 2 -3.78 48.24 9.24
C LYS A 2 -4.08 47.58 7.90
N VAL A 3 -4.32 46.28 7.90
CA VAL A 3 -4.48 45.49 6.66
C VAL A 3 -5.69 44.57 6.74
N VAL A 4 -6.44 44.49 5.65
CA VAL A 4 -7.45 43.45 5.41
C VAL A 4 -6.93 42.49 4.35
N ALA A 5 -6.84 41.20 4.67
CA ALA A 5 -6.55 40.13 3.72
C ALA A 5 -7.84 39.43 3.28
N VAL A 6 -8.12 39.45 1.99
CA VAL A 6 -9.32 38.81 1.40
C VAL A 6 -8.98 37.37 1.01
N ALA A 7 -9.51 36.40 1.77
CA ALA A 7 -9.14 34.99 1.68
C ALA A 7 -10.35 34.05 1.47
N GLY A 8 -11.36 34.51 0.72
CA GLY A 8 -12.64 33.81 0.53
C GLY A 8 -12.72 32.82 -0.66
N GLY A 9 -11.71 32.75 -1.53
CA GLY A 9 -11.78 32.01 -2.80
C GLY A 9 -11.69 30.48 -2.70
N GLU A 10 -12.50 29.76 -3.49
CA GLU A 10 -12.54 28.28 -3.53
C GLU A 10 -11.35 27.65 -4.27
N GLY A 11 -10.67 28.40 -5.15
CA GLY A 11 -9.45 27.95 -5.83
C GLY A 11 -9.65 26.77 -6.79
N THR A 12 -10.79 26.69 -7.50
CA THR A 12 -11.15 25.54 -8.36
C THR A 12 -10.16 25.24 -9.49
N ARG A 13 -9.52 26.28 -10.06
CA ARG A 13 -8.50 26.14 -11.13
C ARG A 13 -7.18 25.50 -10.67
N LEU A 14 -6.93 25.50 -9.35
CA LEU A 14 -5.78 24.84 -8.73
C LEU A 14 -6.04 23.38 -8.36
N GLN A 15 -7.25 22.87 -8.59
CA GLN A 15 -7.54 21.47 -8.28
C GLN A 15 -6.60 20.53 -9.05
N PRO A 16 -6.14 19.44 -8.41
CA PRO A 16 -6.57 18.89 -7.12
C PRO A 16 -5.92 19.49 -5.85
N LEU A 17 -5.04 20.50 -5.93
CA LEU A 17 -4.28 21.02 -4.78
C LEU A 17 -5.18 21.64 -3.69
N THR A 18 -6.33 22.18 -4.09
CA THR A 18 -7.29 22.95 -3.27
C THR A 18 -8.52 22.15 -2.83
N LEU A 19 -8.55 20.84 -3.07
CA LEU A 19 -9.70 19.99 -2.68
C LEU A 19 -9.83 19.79 -1.16
N GLN A 20 -8.71 19.80 -0.45
CA GLN A 20 -8.67 19.58 1.01
C GLN A 20 -8.12 20.77 1.79
N ARG A 21 -7.92 21.91 1.12
CA ARG A 21 -7.38 23.13 1.71
C ARG A 21 -7.76 24.36 0.89
N PRO A 22 -7.94 25.52 1.53
CA PRO A 22 -8.20 26.76 0.81
C PRO A 22 -6.94 27.24 0.07
N LYS A 23 -7.12 28.01 -1.01
CA LYS A 23 -6.04 28.52 -1.87
C LYS A 23 -4.93 29.26 -1.09
N PRO A 24 -5.22 30.15 -0.13
CA PRO A 24 -4.21 30.82 0.70
C PRO A 24 -3.30 29.86 1.49
N LEU A 25 -3.77 28.63 1.73
CA LEU A 25 -3.02 27.61 2.46
C LEU A 25 -2.25 26.63 1.58
N VAL A 26 -2.24 26.84 0.26
CA VAL A 26 -1.37 26.09 -0.65
C VAL A 26 0.09 26.41 -0.29
N PRO A 27 0.97 25.41 -0.13
CA PRO A 27 2.34 25.63 0.32
C PRO A 27 3.24 26.13 -0.79
N MET A 28 3.92 27.25 -0.60
CA MET A 28 5.01 27.75 -1.44
C MET A 28 6.34 27.47 -0.75
N VAL A 29 7.15 26.61 -1.39
CA VAL A 29 8.36 26.02 -0.80
C VAL A 29 8.05 25.30 0.52
N ASN A 30 8.26 25.94 1.69
CA ASN A 30 7.98 25.32 2.98
C ASN A 30 6.74 25.87 3.70
N ARG A 31 6.24 27.06 3.33
CA ARG A 31 5.17 27.77 4.06
C ARG A 31 3.96 28.06 3.17
N PRO A 32 2.75 28.19 3.74
CA PRO A 32 1.58 28.62 2.97
C PRO A 32 1.74 30.02 2.38
N VAL A 33 1.08 30.29 1.24
CA VAL A 33 1.08 31.62 0.56
C VAL A 33 0.72 32.74 1.53
N LEU A 34 -0.36 32.55 2.31
CA LEU A 34 -0.81 33.52 3.29
C LEU A 34 0.27 33.89 4.32
N VAL A 35 1.07 32.92 4.73
CA VAL A 35 2.14 33.15 5.71
C VAL A 35 3.25 34.00 5.12
N HIS A 36 3.62 33.78 3.85
CA HIS A 36 4.63 34.61 3.17
C HIS A 36 4.19 36.07 3.07
N MET A 37 2.93 36.30 2.70
CA MET A 37 2.35 37.63 2.60
C MET A 37 2.33 38.36 3.95
N VAL A 38 1.87 37.71 5.02
CA VAL A 38 1.85 38.33 6.35
C VAL A 38 3.27 38.65 6.83
N GLN A 39 4.25 37.78 6.56
CA GLN A 39 5.65 38.03 6.89
C GLN A 39 6.22 39.24 6.16
N GLN A 40 5.90 39.39 4.87
CA GLN A 40 6.28 40.55 4.10
C GLN A 40 5.63 41.82 4.66
N LEU A 41 4.32 41.81 4.93
CA LEU A 41 3.61 42.95 5.51
C LEU A 41 4.19 43.37 6.87
N ARG A 42 4.64 42.40 7.69
CA ARG A 42 5.33 42.68 8.97
C ARG A 42 6.63 43.47 8.77
N GLN A 43 7.41 43.16 7.73
CA GLN A 43 8.63 43.92 7.42
C GLN A 43 8.32 45.41 7.11
N TYR A 44 7.11 45.71 6.65
CA TYR A 44 6.65 47.06 6.32
C TYR A 44 5.71 47.68 7.38
N GLY A 45 5.72 47.17 8.62
CA GLY A 45 5.05 47.81 9.75
C GLY A 45 3.55 47.49 9.89
N LEU A 46 3.13 46.28 9.53
CA LEU A 46 1.82 45.74 9.88
C LEU A 46 1.58 45.79 11.39
N SER A 47 0.46 46.39 11.80
CA SER A 47 0.07 46.55 13.22
C SER A 47 -1.21 45.80 13.61
N GLU A 48 -2.16 45.70 12.69
CA GLU A 48 -3.43 44.98 12.86
C GLU A 48 -3.79 44.30 11.54
N LEU A 49 -4.19 43.04 11.60
CA LEU A 49 -4.58 42.23 10.44
C LEU A 49 -6.00 41.71 10.61
N ARG A 50 -6.86 41.99 9.64
CA ARG A 50 -8.19 41.38 9.55
C ARG A 50 -8.26 40.48 8.34
N VAL A 51 -8.81 39.28 8.49
CA VAL A 51 -8.86 38.29 7.40
C VAL A 51 -10.30 37.93 7.13
N THR A 52 -10.80 38.22 5.93
CA THR A 52 -12.15 37.83 5.53
C THR A 52 -12.13 36.42 4.93
N LEU A 53 -12.96 35.54 5.49
CA LEU A 53 -12.94 34.10 5.25
C LEU A 53 -14.31 33.62 4.79
N ARG A 54 -14.32 32.61 3.92
CA ARG A 54 -15.53 31.88 3.54
C ARG A 54 -15.24 30.40 3.40
N TYR A 55 -14.51 30.04 2.35
CA TYR A 55 -14.22 28.64 2.04
C TYR A 55 -13.21 28.05 3.02
N MET A 56 -13.60 26.98 3.71
CA MET A 56 -12.76 26.27 4.70
C MET A 56 -12.15 27.19 5.78
N ALA A 57 -12.91 28.19 6.24
CA ALA A 57 -12.46 29.24 7.17
C ALA A 57 -11.70 28.69 8.39
N SER A 58 -12.22 27.64 9.03
CA SER A 58 -11.59 26.97 10.18
C SER A 58 -10.11 26.62 9.98
N LEU A 59 -9.72 26.17 8.78
CA LEU A 59 -8.32 25.83 8.50
C LEU A 59 -7.41 27.06 8.48
N ILE A 60 -7.93 28.22 8.07
CA ILE A 60 -7.18 29.49 8.08
C ILE A 60 -7.13 30.05 9.50
N GLU A 61 -8.23 30.00 10.25
CA GLU A 61 -8.28 30.39 11.67
C GLU A 61 -7.25 29.62 12.50
N ASP A 62 -7.12 28.31 12.26
CA ASP A 62 -6.15 27.47 12.98
C ASP A 62 -4.69 27.86 12.70
N VAL A 63 -4.37 28.42 11.54
CA VAL A 63 -3.03 28.94 11.24
C VAL A 63 -2.71 30.16 12.09
N PHE A 64 -3.68 31.04 12.33
CA PHE A 64 -3.50 32.25 13.14
C PHE A 64 -3.48 31.99 14.65
N LYS A 65 -3.86 30.79 15.11
CA LYS A 65 -3.73 30.37 16.52
C LYS A 65 -2.32 29.92 16.90
N GLY A 66 -1.39 29.85 15.95
CA GLY A 66 -0.01 29.40 16.20
C GLY A 66 0.92 30.54 16.61
N GLU A 67 2.01 30.18 17.31
CA GLU A 67 3.02 31.11 17.87
C GLU A 67 3.61 32.11 16.86
N LEU A 68 3.52 31.83 15.56
CA LEU A 68 4.05 32.69 14.50
C LEU A 68 3.33 34.05 14.42
N PHE A 69 2.10 34.14 14.95
CA PHE A 69 1.23 35.31 14.86
C PHE A 69 0.89 35.95 16.21
N ASP A 70 1.45 35.45 17.32
CA ASP A 70 1.11 35.91 18.69
C ASP A 70 1.39 37.40 18.93
N ASP A 71 2.31 38.00 18.18
CA ASP A 71 2.68 39.40 18.28
C ASP A 71 1.84 40.35 17.40
N LEU A 72 0.87 39.82 16.65
CA LEU A 72 0.03 40.55 15.72
C LEU A 72 -1.44 40.50 16.13
N ASP A 73 -2.09 41.66 16.27
CA ASP A 73 -3.54 41.73 16.48
C ASP A 73 -4.27 41.23 15.23
N THR A 74 -4.80 40.00 15.30
CA THR A 74 -5.38 39.29 14.16
C THR A 74 -6.82 38.93 14.42
N THR A 75 -7.73 39.37 13.54
CA THR A 75 -9.16 39.04 13.62
C THR A 75 -9.61 38.32 12.35
N CYS A 76 -10.18 37.13 12.49
CA CYS A 76 -10.79 36.38 11.39
C CYS A 76 -12.29 36.65 11.34
N ILE A 77 -12.80 36.95 10.14
CA ILE A 77 -14.19 37.36 9.92
C ILE A 77 -14.79 36.40 8.91
N VAL A 78 -15.69 35.53 9.38
CA VAL A 78 -16.30 34.48 8.56
C VAL A 78 -17.60 34.98 7.94
N GLU A 79 -17.67 34.93 6.61
CA GLU A 79 -18.85 35.28 5.84
C GLU A 79 -19.82 34.09 5.74
N GLU A 80 -21.09 34.30 6.12
CA GLU A 80 -22.14 33.27 5.94
C GLU A 80 -22.62 33.14 4.48
N LYS A 81 -22.54 34.22 3.70
CA LYS A 81 -22.94 34.30 2.29
C LYS A 81 -21.82 34.97 1.49
N PRO A 82 -21.64 34.63 0.20
CA PRO A 82 -20.64 35.30 -0.62
C PRO A 82 -21.02 36.78 -0.81
N LEU A 83 -20.23 37.69 -0.24
CA LEU A 83 -20.45 39.14 -0.35
C LEU A 83 -19.58 39.78 -1.44
N GLY A 84 -18.90 38.98 -2.26
CA GLY A 84 -17.94 39.50 -3.25
C GLY A 84 -16.65 39.99 -2.60
N THR A 85 -15.72 40.50 -3.40
CA THR A 85 -14.39 40.92 -2.95
C THR A 85 -14.40 42.20 -2.11
N ALA A 86 -15.34 43.12 -2.35
CA ALA A 86 -15.47 44.39 -1.63
C ALA A 86 -16.59 44.38 -0.57
N GLY A 87 -17.63 43.56 -0.73
CA GLY A 87 -18.80 43.58 0.17
C GLY A 87 -18.50 43.20 1.61
N SER A 88 -17.44 42.41 1.86
CA SER A 88 -17.01 42.05 3.21
C SER A 88 -16.25 43.15 3.94
N LEU A 89 -15.71 44.15 3.23
CA LEU A 89 -14.98 45.26 3.84
C LEU A 89 -15.84 46.04 4.84
N LYS A 90 -17.11 46.30 4.51
CA LYS A 90 -17.98 47.15 5.33
C LYS A 90 -18.19 46.59 6.74
N THR A 91 -18.23 45.27 6.86
CA THR A 91 -18.27 44.59 8.16
C THR A 91 -16.87 44.49 8.75
N ALA A 92 -15.87 44.21 7.92
CA ALA A 92 -14.51 43.94 8.35
C ALA A 92 -13.78 45.13 8.95
N VAL A 93 -14.11 46.37 8.57
CA VAL A 93 -13.36 47.57 9.01
C VAL A 93 -14.27 48.70 9.52
N ALA A 94 -15.49 48.37 9.97
CA ALA A 94 -16.51 49.34 10.36
C ALA A 94 -16.07 50.34 11.46
N ASP A 95 -15.09 49.95 12.27
CA ASP A 95 -14.52 50.67 13.40
C ASP A 95 -13.15 51.31 13.10
N TRP A 96 -12.67 51.24 11.85
CA TRP A 96 -11.43 51.92 11.44
C TRP A 96 -11.72 53.31 10.85
N ASP A 97 -11.01 54.32 11.34
CA ASP A 97 -11.13 55.73 10.97
C ASP A 97 -9.87 56.29 10.26
N GLU A 98 -8.87 55.45 10.04
CA GLU A 98 -7.63 55.76 9.32
C GLU A 98 -7.48 54.94 8.03
N PRO A 99 -6.63 55.36 7.07
CA PRO A 99 -6.39 54.61 5.85
C PRO A 99 -5.89 53.19 6.14
N PHE A 100 -6.34 52.23 5.34
CA PHE A 100 -5.96 50.83 5.49
C PHE A 100 -5.67 50.19 4.13
N MET A 101 -4.92 49.09 4.16
CA MET A 101 -4.54 48.35 2.97
C MET A 101 -5.40 47.10 2.81
N VAL A 102 -5.74 46.77 1.57
CA VAL A 102 -6.38 45.50 1.20
C VAL A 102 -5.42 44.71 0.34
N VAL A 103 -5.29 43.41 0.64
CA VAL A 103 -4.46 42.46 -0.11
C VAL A 103 -5.26 41.18 -0.38
N THR A 104 -4.99 40.50 -1.49
CA THR A 104 -5.58 39.18 -1.76
C THR A 104 -4.79 38.07 -1.09
N GLY A 105 -5.49 37.10 -0.52
CA GLY A 105 -4.97 35.96 0.26
C GLY A 105 -4.02 35.00 -0.50
N ASP A 106 -3.84 35.20 -1.79
CA ASP A 106 -3.38 34.18 -2.74
C ASP A 106 -2.32 34.68 -3.75
N CYS A 107 -1.79 35.88 -3.56
CA CYS A 107 -0.70 36.41 -4.36
C CYS A 107 0.68 36.17 -3.72
N VAL A 108 1.71 36.01 -4.54
CA VAL A 108 3.12 36.08 -4.14
C VAL A 108 3.73 37.32 -4.76
N THR A 109 4.33 38.15 -3.92
CA THR A 109 4.98 39.40 -4.34
C THR A 109 6.14 39.76 -3.43
N ASP A 110 7.04 40.62 -3.90
CA ASP A 110 8.09 41.29 -3.10
C ASP A 110 7.95 42.83 -3.14
N PHE A 111 6.77 43.34 -3.50
CA PHE A 111 6.49 44.77 -3.53
C PHE A 111 6.79 45.50 -2.21
N ASP A 112 7.26 46.74 -2.35
CA ASP A 112 7.39 47.68 -1.23
C ASP A 112 6.02 48.26 -0.86
N PHE A 113 5.33 47.58 0.07
CA PHE A 113 4.03 48.00 0.57
C PHE A 113 4.06 49.37 1.27
N ARG A 114 5.19 49.73 1.88
CA ARG A 114 5.35 51.01 2.56
C ARG A 114 5.33 52.16 1.56
N ARG A 115 6.02 52.02 0.43
CA ARG A 115 5.98 53.00 -0.66
C ARG A 115 4.55 53.27 -1.14
N LEU A 116 3.75 52.21 -1.33
CA LEU A 116 2.35 52.35 -1.76
C LEU A 116 1.52 53.12 -0.73
N TYR A 117 1.67 52.78 0.55
CA TYR A 117 0.93 53.42 1.65
C TYR A 117 1.32 54.89 1.85
N GLU A 118 2.62 55.22 1.82
CA GLU A 118 3.12 56.59 1.92
C GLU A 118 2.68 57.46 0.73
N GLN A 119 2.65 56.90 -0.48
CA GLN A 119 2.13 57.60 -1.65
C GLN A 119 0.63 57.87 -1.56
N HIS A 120 -0.16 56.93 -1.03
CA HIS A 120 -1.58 57.18 -0.76
C HIS A 120 -1.77 58.32 0.23
N CYS A 121 -1.10 58.26 1.39
CA CYS A 121 -1.23 59.25 2.46
C CYS A 121 -0.74 60.66 2.07
N SER A 122 0.13 60.77 1.06
CA SER A 122 0.62 62.05 0.53
C SER A 122 -0.17 62.57 -0.68
N SER A 123 -1.25 61.87 -1.07
CA SER A 123 -2.10 62.21 -2.20
C SER A 123 -3.51 62.65 -1.78
N ASP A 124 -4.29 63.12 -2.74
CA ASP A 124 -5.72 63.42 -2.61
C ASP A 124 -6.64 62.23 -2.98
N ALA A 125 -6.07 61.02 -3.12
CA ALA A 125 -6.80 59.86 -3.59
C ALA A 125 -7.65 59.23 -2.47
N GLU A 126 -8.88 58.82 -2.82
CA GLU A 126 -9.71 57.98 -1.96
C GLU A 126 -9.26 56.51 -2.02
N VAL A 127 -8.67 56.12 -3.16
CA VAL A 127 -8.13 54.79 -3.41
C VAL A 127 -6.82 54.89 -4.19
N THR A 128 -5.80 54.20 -3.73
CA THR A 128 -4.56 53.96 -4.49
C THR A 128 -4.42 52.48 -4.78
N ILE A 129 -4.26 52.13 -6.06
CA ILE A 129 -4.13 50.75 -6.54
C ILE A 129 -2.68 50.47 -6.91
N ALA A 130 -2.13 49.35 -6.41
CA ALA A 130 -0.86 48.85 -6.91
C ALA A 130 -1.05 48.22 -8.30
N LEU A 131 -0.26 48.68 -9.26
CA LEU A 131 -0.24 48.19 -10.63
C LEU A 131 1.05 47.44 -10.91
N HIS A 132 0.97 46.40 -11.72
CA HIS A 132 2.14 45.69 -12.25
C HIS A 132 2.08 45.66 -13.78
N ARG A 133 3.23 45.60 -14.45
CA ARG A 133 3.28 45.51 -15.92
C ARG A 133 3.53 44.08 -16.33
N VAL A 134 2.67 43.53 -17.19
CA VAL A 134 2.78 42.14 -17.68
C VAL A 134 2.72 42.08 -19.19
N GLU A 135 3.47 41.14 -19.78
CA GLU A 135 3.35 40.81 -21.19
C GLU A 135 2.07 39.99 -21.42
N GLY A 136 1.09 40.56 -22.13
CA GLY A 136 -0.18 39.90 -22.45
C GLY A 136 -1.23 39.97 -21.34
N ALA A 137 -1.79 41.16 -21.10
CA ALA A 137 -2.70 41.45 -19.98
C ALA A 137 -4.14 40.87 -20.09
N HIS A 138 -4.43 40.06 -21.11
CA HIS A 138 -5.75 39.50 -21.40
C HIS A 138 -6.36 38.61 -20.31
N GLU A 139 -5.55 38.05 -19.41
CA GLU A 139 -6.03 37.23 -18.28
C GLU A 139 -6.40 38.06 -17.03
N TYR A 140 -6.16 39.37 -17.06
CA TYR A 140 -6.25 40.28 -15.90
C TYR A 140 -7.13 41.51 -16.18
N GLY A 141 -7.45 42.26 -15.13
CA GLY A 141 -8.05 43.60 -15.25
C GLY A 141 -7.00 44.65 -15.60
N VAL A 142 -7.19 45.33 -16.73
CA VAL A 142 -6.30 46.38 -17.24
C VAL A 142 -6.78 47.76 -16.78
N VAL A 143 -5.82 48.58 -16.36
CA VAL A 143 -6.08 49.92 -15.83
C VAL A 143 -5.59 50.98 -16.81
N LEU A 144 -6.45 51.96 -17.09
CA LEU A 144 -6.12 53.14 -17.88
C LEU A 144 -5.96 54.36 -16.96
N GLN A 145 -4.80 54.99 -17.04
CA GLN A 145 -4.44 56.15 -16.21
C GLN A 145 -3.79 57.25 -17.04
N ASP A 146 -3.91 58.49 -16.57
CA ASP A 146 -3.27 59.65 -17.18
C ASP A 146 -1.81 59.84 -16.71
N GLU A 147 -1.15 60.88 -17.22
CA GLU A 147 0.24 61.24 -16.87
C GLU A 147 0.42 61.59 -15.38
N THR A 148 -0.67 61.94 -14.68
CA THR A 148 -0.68 62.24 -13.24
C THR A 148 -0.99 61.01 -12.38
N GLN A 149 -1.06 59.82 -12.97
CA GLN A 149 -1.43 58.56 -12.33
C GLN A 149 -2.89 58.48 -11.87
N ARG A 150 -3.77 59.35 -12.38
CA ARG A 150 -5.20 59.27 -12.09
C ARG A 150 -5.85 58.25 -13.02
N ILE A 151 -6.55 57.28 -12.43
CA ILE A 151 -7.27 56.25 -13.18
C ILE A 151 -8.56 56.86 -13.72
N TYR A 152 -8.84 56.64 -15.01
CA TYR A 152 -10.07 57.10 -15.66
C TYR A 152 -10.93 55.96 -16.20
N ASP A 153 -10.39 54.74 -16.33
CA ASP A 153 -11.16 53.58 -16.80
C ASP A 153 -10.54 52.24 -16.34
N PHE A 154 -11.39 51.22 -16.24
CA PHE A 154 -11.03 49.83 -15.93
C PHE A 154 -11.60 48.90 -16.98
N VAL A 155 -10.75 48.07 -17.57
CA VAL A 155 -11.15 47.09 -18.58
C VAL A 155 -10.85 45.70 -18.04
N GLU A 156 -11.89 44.99 -17.61
CA GLU A 156 -11.76 43.61 -17.12
C GLU A 156 -11.54 42.65 -18.29
N LYS A 157 -10.39 41.96 -18.31
CA LYS A 157 -10.01 40.92 -19.30
C LYS A 157 -10.25 41.36 -20.75
N PRO A 158 -9.54 42.40 -21.23
CA PRO A 158 -9.67 42.85 -22.60
C PRO A 158 -9.28 41.74 -23.56
N ARG A 159 -9.96 41.66 -24.71
CA ARG A 159 -9.48 40.84 -25.83
C ARG A 159 -8.09 41.37 -26.25
N PRO A 160 -7.18 40.52 -26.77
CA PRO A 160 -5.86 40.98 -27.20
C PRO A 160 -5.88 42.18 -28.16
N ALA A 161 -6.90 42.28 -29.02
CA ALA A 161 -7.10 43.40 -29.95
C ALA A 161 -7.62 44.70 -29.30
N GLU A 162 -8.10 44.63 -28.06
CA GLU A 162 -8.67 45.74 -27.28
C GLU A 162 -7.74 46.18 -26.15
N GLN A 163 -6.55 45.57 -26.05
CA GLN A 163 -5.58 45.90 -25.03
C GLN A 163 -4.96 47.29 -25.29
N GLN A 164 -5.28 48.25 -24.43
CA GLN A 164 -4.81 49.63 -24.51
C GLN A 164 -3.67 49.95 -23.52
N SER A 165 -3.41 49.06 -22.56
CA SER A 165 -2.41 49.22 -21.50
C SER A 165 -1.85 47.85 -21.10
N ASP A 166 -0.63 47.83 -20.57
CA ASP A 166 0.05 46.68 -19.97
C ASP A 166 0.01 46.69 -18.43
N ALA A 167 -0.54 47.76 -17.83
CA ALA A 167 -0.69 47.91 -16.40
C ALA A 167 -1.93 47.16 -15.89
N VAL A 168 -1.71 46.14 -15.06
CA VAL A 168 -2.76 45.29 -14.51
C VAL A 168 -3.02 45.59 -13.03
N ASN A 169 -4.28 45.42 -12.65
CA ASN A 169 -4.73 45.44 -11.26
C ASN A 169 -4.16 44.23 -10.50
N THR A 170 -3.41 44.49 -9.43
CA THR A 170 -2.71 43.45 -8.65
C THR A 170 -3.54 42.82 -7.53
N GLY A 171 -4.73 43.36 -7.25
CA GLY A 171 -5.52 42.98 -6.07
C GLY A 171 -5.09 43.68 -4.77
N ILE A 172 -4.12 44.60 -4.83
CA ILE A 172 -3.56 45.30 -3.67
C ILE A 172 -3.96 46.78 -3.72
N TYR A 173 -4.59 47.27 -2.65
CA TYR A 173 -5.18 48.60 -2.58
C TYR A 173 -4.85 49.30 -1.25
N VAL A 174 -4.79 50.63 -1.25
CA VAL A 174 -4.86 51.45 -0.03
C VAL A 174 -6.10 52.34 -0.14
N LEU A 175 -6.94 52.33 0.88
CA LEU A 175 -8.29 52.90 0.86
C LEU A 175 -8.47 53.84 2.07
N ASN A 176 -9.15 54.95 1.85
CA ASN A 176 -9.71 55.75 2.93
C ASN A 176 -11.02 55.12 3.46
N PRO A 177 -11.36 55.30 4.75
CA PRO A 177 -12.64 54.83 5.32
C PRO A 177 -13.90 55.37 4.62
N SER A 178 -13.80 56.54 3.97
CA SER A 178 -14.86 57.15 3.13
C SER A 178 -15.38 56.21 2.03
N VAL A 179 -14.56 55.28 1.56
CA VAL A 179 -14.91 54.28 0.53
C VAL A 179 -16.04 53.36 1.00
N LEU A 180 -16.18 53.15 2.32
CA LEU A 180 -17.20 52.27 2.89
C LEU A 180 -18.63 52.78 2.67
N ASP A 181 -18.83 54.07 2.37
CA ASP A 181 -20.13 54.64 2.05
C ASP A 181 -20.69 54.12 0.72
N PHE A 182 -19.80 53.74 -0.20
CA PHE A 182 -20.15 53.18 -1.51
C PHE A 182 -20.48 51.68 -1.44
N VAL A 183 -20.02 50.98 -0.40
CA VAL A 183 -20.22 49.54 -0.26
C VAL A 183 -21.60 49.25 0.34
N PRO A 184 -22.51 48.54 -0.34
CA PRO A 184 -23.80 48.15 0.22
C PRO A 184 -23.63 47.06 1.30
N ARG A 185 -24.49 47.05 2.32
CA ARG A 185 -24.52 45.96 3.31
C ARG A 185 -25.21 44.72 2.74
N ASP A 186 -24.71 43.54 3.12
CA ASP A 186 -25.31 42.22 2.85
C ASP A 186 -25.60 41.93 1.37
N ARG A 187 -24.80 42.48 0.47
CA ARG A 187 -24.92 42.32 -0.98
C ARG A 187 -23.56 41.94 -1.58
N GLU A 188 -23.59 41.04 -2.56
CA GLU A 188 -22.43 40.75 -3.40
C GLU A 188 -21.96 42.00 -4.13
N PHE A 189 -20.71 42.40 -3.89
CA PHE A 189 -20.13 43.64 -4.40
C PHE A 189 -18.62 43.46 -4.59
N ASP A 190 -18.12 43.76 -5.79
CA ASP A 190 -16.72 43.55 -6.17
C ASP A 190 -15.95 44.86 -6.42
N PHE A 191 -14.63 44.84 -6.21
CA PHE A 191 -13.78 46.03 -6.39
C PHE A 191 -13.80 46.54 -7.84
N SER A 192 -13.41 45.68 -8.78
CA SER A 192 -13.16 46.09 -10.18
C SER A 192 -14.44 46.28 -10.99
N SER A 193 -15.50 45.51 -10.72
CA SER A 193 -16.74 45.54 -11.50
C SER A 193 -17.80 46.49 -10.95
N ASP A 194 -17.79 46.78 -9.65
CA ASP A 194 -18.82 47.62 -9.01
C ASP A 194 -18.22 48.86 -8.33
N LEU A 195 -17.35 48.69 -7.33
CA LEU A 195 -16.90 49.79 -6.47
C LEU A 195 -16.13 50.88 -7.23
N PHE A 196 -15.06 50.51 -7.94
CA PHE A 196 -14.23 51.50 -8.64
C PHE A 196 -15.00 52.21 -9.78
N PRO A 197 -15.77 51.52 -10.63
CA PRO A 197 -16.63 52.18 -11.61
C PRO A 197 -17.64 53.16 -10.98
N ASP A 198 -18.25 52.81 -9.84
CA ASP A 198 -19.20 53.68 -9.13
C ASP A 198 -18.54 54.95 -8.60
N MET A 199 -17.34 54.79 -8.00
CA MET A 199 -16.54 55.90 -7.49
C MET A 199 -16.08 56.85 -8.60
N LEU A 200 -15.60 56.30 -9.74
CA LEU A 200 -15.21 57.11 -10.90
C LEU A 200 -16.38 57.92 -11.46
N ARG A 201 -17.58 57.31 -11.56
CA ARG A 201 -18.80 58.00 -12.00
C ARG A 201 -19.22 59.14 -11.08
N GLN A 202 -18.91 59.05 -9.79
CA GLN A 202 -19.19 60.09 -8.79
C GLN A 202 -18.07 61.13 -8.65
N GLY A 203 -17.01 61.02 -9.46
CA GLY A 203 -15.92 62.00 -9.52
C GLY A 203 -14.85 61.82 -8.44
N CYS A 204 -14.85 60.71 -7.69
CA CYS A 204 -13.80 60.39 -6.74
C CYS A 204 -12.44 60.24 -7.42
N VAL A 205 -11.37 60.47 -6.67
CA VAL A 205 -10.00 60.34 -7.17
C VAL A 205 -9.47 58.95 -6.84
N ILE A 206 -9.22 58.15 -7.89
CA ILE A 206 -8.53 56.85 -7.79
C ILE A 206 -7.19 56.99 -8.50
N ARG A 207 -6.09 56.57 -7.85
CA ARG A 207 -4.74 56.62 -8.40
C ARG A 207 -4.14 55.23 -8.61
N GLY A 208 -3.32 55.09 -9.66
CA GLY A 208 -2.60 53.88 -9.99
C GLY A 208 -1.09 54.04 -9.77
N VAL A 209 -0.49 53.24 -8.91
CA VAL A 209 0.95 53.26 -8.66
C VAL A 209 1.55 52.00 -9.24
N THR A 210 2.36 52.13 -10.29
CA THR A 210 3.15 51.01 -10.80
C THR A 210 4.30 50.70 -9.85
N LEU A 211 4.32 49.48 -9.32
CA LEU A 211 5.38 48.99 -8.44
C LEU A 211 6.33 48.08 -9.21
N ASP A 212 7.62 48.29 -8.95
CA ASP A 212 8.70 47.41 -9.39
C ASP A 212 8.80 46.21 -8.44
N GLY A 213 9.13 45.03 -8.98
CA GLY A 213 9.22 43.79 -8.21
C GLY A 213 8.51 42.63 -8.90
N TYR A 214 8.50 41.48 -8.24
CA TYR A 214 7.76 40.29 -8.62
C TYR A 214 6.31 40.35 -8.14
N TRP A 215 5.39 39.93 -9.00
CA TRP A 215 3.99 39.69 -8.63
C TRP A 215 3.44 38.52 -9.42
N CYS A 216 2.77 37.61 -8.73
CA CYS A 216 2.07 36.48 -9.33
C CYS A 216 0.82 36.13 -8.52
N ASP A 217 -0.35 36.19 -9.16
CA ASP A 217 -1.53 35.48 -8.68
C ASP A 217 -1.37 33.99 -9.00
N ILE A 218 -1.46 33.14 -7.97
CA ILE A 218 -1.36 31.69 -8.13
C ILE A 218 -2.71 31.16 -8.64
N GLY A 219 -3.09 31.48 -9.87
CA GLY A 219 -4.39 31.10 -10.43
C GLY A 219 -4.50 29.62 -10.83
N ASN A 220 -3.39 28.99 -11.22
CA ASN A 220 -3.33 27.61 -11.72
C ASN A 220 -2.05 26.86 -11.29
N THR A 221 -1.91 25.60 -11.70
CA THR A 221 -0.78 24.74 -11.33
C THR A 221 0.55 25.15 -11.96
N GLU A 222 0.53 25.73 -13.16
CA GLU A 222 1.72 26.20 -13.86
C GLU A 222 2.29 27.45 -13.16
N GLN A 223 1.43 28.42 -12.85
CA GLN A 223 1.76 29.61 -12.06
C GLN A 223 2.29 29.23 -10.67
N TYR A 224 1.70 28.22 -10.03
CA TYR A 224 2.18 27.69 -8.75
C TYR A 224 3.61 27.15 -8.83
N VAL A 225 3.92 26.34 -9.86
CA VAL A 225 5.27 25.83 -10.07
C VAL A 225 6.21 26.98 -10.40
N ALA A 226 5.86 27.84 -11.36
CA ALA A 226 6.68 28.99 -11.75
C ALA A 226 7.02 29.88 -10.55
N ALA A 227 6.03 30.31 -9.76
CA ALA A 227 6.28 31.13 -8.58
C ALA A 227 7.13 30.40 -7.52
N THR A 228 7.00 29.07 -7.39
CA THR A 228 7.88 28.28 -6.51
C THR A 228 9.33 28.31 -7.01
N GLN A 229 9.54 28.22 -8.33
CA GLN A 229 10.87 28.29 -8.96
C GLN A 229 11.48 29.69 -8.84
N GLU A 230 10.67 30.74 -8.98
CA GLU A 230 11.09 32.14 -8.79
C GLU A 230 11.55 32.44 -7.37
N ILE A 231 10.80 31.94 -6.37
CA ILE A 231 11.20 32.00 -4.96
C ILE A 231 12.52 31.26 -4.76
N LEU A 232 12.62 30.00 -5.20
CA LEU A 232 13.84 29.18 -5.09
C LEU A 232 15.05 29.78 -5.81
N GLY A 233 14.83 30.50 -6.91
CA GLY A 233 15.87 31.18 -7.67
C GLY A 233 16.39 32.46 -6.99
N GLY A 234 15.83 32.85 -5.84
CA GLY A 234 16.20 34.07 -5.12
C GLY A 234 15.71 35.35 -5.79
N ARG A 235 14.82 35.26 -6.78
CA ARG A 235 14.23 36.43 -7.47
C ARG A 235 13.11 37.08 -6.67
N VAL A 236 12.57 36.36 -5.68
CA VAL A 236 11.60 36.87 -4.72
C VAL A 236 12.25 36.77 -3.33
N GLY A 237 12.31 37.88 -2.58
CA GLY A 237 12.99 38.01 -1.28
C GLY A 237 12.38 37.20 -0.11
N LEU A 238 11.91 35.98 -0.36
CA LEU A 238 11.15 35.15 0.59
C LEU A 238 11.93 33.92 1.09
N LEU A 239 13.19 33.73 0.66
CA LEU A 239 14.03 32.58 1.05
C LEU A 239 14.70 32.72 2.42
N GLU A 240 14.91 33.94 2.93
CA GLU A 240 15.74 34.20 4.12
C GLU A 240 15.23 33.52 5.40
N ASN A 241 13.96 33.10 5.42
CA ASN A 241 13.30 32.57 6.62
C ASN A 241 12.86 31.10 6.52
N ILE A 242 13.27 30.33 5.50
CA ILE A 242 12.70 28.99 5.24
C ILE A 242 13.64 27.81 5.48
N GLY A 243 14.96 28.02 5.58
CA GLY A 243 15.96 26.96 5.82
C GLY A 243 17.40 27.47 5.79
N GLU A 244 18.36 26.60 6.10
CA GLU A 244 19.80 26.87 6.05
C GLU A 244 20.39 26.45 4.70
N GLU A 245 21.19 27.32 4.07
CA GLU A 245 21.89 27.00 2.83
C GLU A 245 23.17 26.21 3.12
N ILE A 246 23.19 24.93 2.79
CA ILE A 246 24.34 24.04 3.05
C ILE A 246 25.38 24.04 1.92
N ARG A 247 24.96 24.44 0.72
CA ARG A 247 25.77 24.57 -0.51
C ARG A 247 25.10 25.61 -1.41
N PRO A 248 25.82 26.26 -2.35
CA PRO A 248 25.23 27.22 -3.28
C PRO A 248 23.97 26.68 -3.96
N GLY A 249 22.83 27.31 -3.70
CA GLY A 249 21.52 26.92 -4.22
C GLY A 249 20.92 25.65 -3.59
N ILE A 250 21.37 25.19 -2.43
CA ILE A 250 20.80 24.03 -1.74
C ILE A 250 20.45 24.42 -0.30
N TRP A 251 19.16 24.54 -0.04
CA TRP A 251 18.59 24.90 1.25
C TRP A 251 18.00 23.68 1.95
N THR A 252 18.16 23.61 3.27
CA THR A 252 17.69 22.49 4.09
C THR A 252 16.99 22.94 5.37
N GLY A 253 16.01 22.15 5.79
CA GLY A 253 15.42 22.20 7.12
C GLY A 253 16.22 21.37 8.14
N ARG A 254 15.60 21.07 9.28
CA ARG A 254 16.21 20.31 10.38
C ARG A 254 16.19 18.81 10.08
N ASN A 255 17.19 18.07 10.58
CA ASN A 255 17.25 16.60 10.50
C ASN A 255 17.18 16.02 9.08
N VAL A 256 17.70 16.73 8.08
CA VAL A 256 17.80 16.22 6.70
C VAL A 256 18.97 15.25 6.59
N THR A 257 18.75 14.07 6.01
CA THR A 257 19.79 13.07 5.76
C THR A 257 20.04 12.96 4.27
N ILE A 258 21.29 13.15 3.85
CA ILE A 258 21.71 13.04 2.44
C ILE A 258 22.81 12.00 2.34
N HIS A 259 22.58 10.93 1.58
CA HIS A 259 23.59 9.90 1.34
C HIS A 259 24.77 10.46 0.53
N ASN A 260 25.98 9.97 0.78
CA ASN A 260 27.21 10.50 0.16
C ASN A 260 27.28 10.31 -1.37
N THR A 261 26.56 9.32 -1.92
CA THR A 261 26.46 9.07 -3.36
C THR A 261 25.31 9.80 -4.05
N ALA A 262 24.47 10.54 -3.32
CA ALA A 262 23.38 11.31 -3.90
C ALA A 262 23.89 12.55 -4.65
N GLN A 263 23.22 12.88 -5.75
CA GLN A 263 23.56 14.03 -6.59
C GLN A 263 22.48 15.11 -6.47
N LEU A 264 22.89 16.32 -6.08
CA LEU A 264 21.98 17.46 -5.94
C LEU A 264 22.52 18.64 -6.75
N THR A 265 21.68 19.18 -7.63
CA THR A 265 21.99 20.35 -8.45
C THR A 265 20.97 21.44 -8.15
N GLY A 266 21.41 22.56 -7.58
CA GLY A 266 20.53 23.67 -7.19
C GLY A 266 19.83 24.38 -8.36
N PRO A 267 18.79 25.19 -8.10
CA PRO A 267 18.26 25.50 -6.76
C PRO A 267 17.37 24.38 -6.18
N VAL A 268 17.62 23.92 -4.96
CA VAL A 268 16.87 22.82 -4.31
C VAL A 268 16.56 23.16 -2.86
N PHE A 269 15.31 22.94 -2.44
CA PHE A 269 14.91 23.00 -1.04
C PHE A 269 14.56 21.61 -0.50
N LEU A 270 15.11 21.24 0.65
CA LEU A 270 14.79 20.01 1.39
C LEU A 270 14.20 20.37 2.76
N GLY A 271 12.94 20.05 3.01
CA GLY A 271 12.27 20.33 4.28
C GLY A 271 12.72 19.41 5.43
N ASP A 272 12.21 19.69 6.63
CA ASP A 272 12.58 18.96 7.85
C ASP A 272 12.41 17.43 7.71
N GLY A 273 13.40 16.65 8.15
CA GLY A 273 13.32 15.18 8.17
C GLY A 273 13.28 14.50 6.78
N VAL A 274 13.68 15.20 5.72
CA VAL A 274 13.82 14.61 4.38
C VAL A 274 15.00 13.64 4.35
N HIS A 275 14.80 12.49 3.69
CA HIS A 275 15.85 11.49 3.46
C HIS A 275 16.11 11.33 1.97
N ILE A 276 17.36 11.56 1.56
CA ILE A 276 17.84 11.38 0.18
C ILE A 276 18.80 10.18 0.20
N ASN A 277 18.37 9.05 -0.38
CA ASN A 277 19.08 7.77 -0.33
C ASN A 277 20.20 7.65 -1.38
N ALA A 278 20.86 6.50 -1.43
CA ALA A 278 22.03 6.27 -2.25
C ALA A 278 21.73 6.41 -3.76
N HIS A 279 22.63 7.07 -4.49
CA HIS A 279 22.58 7.21 -5.95
C HIS A 279 21.33 7.91 -6.51
N SER A 280 20.51 8.54 -5.66
CA SER A 280 19.39 9.37 -6.12
C SER A 280 19.90 10.71 -6.70
N THR A 281 19.12 11.29 -7.61
CA THR A 281 19.43 12.56 -8.26
C THR A 281 18.29 13.55 -8.06
N VAL A 282 18.60 14.73 -7.53
CA VAL A 282 17.65 15.85 -7.37
C VAL A 282 18.16 17.06 -8.13
N ILE A 283 17.42 17.51 -9.14
CA ILE A 283 17.80 18.63 -10.00
C ILE A 283 16.79 19.77 -9.85
N GLY A 284 17.31 20.96 -9.56
CA GLY A 284 16.56 22.18 -9.34
C GLY A 284 15.97 22.80 -10.62
N PRO A 285 15.04 23.76 -10.48
CA PRO A 285 14.38 24.20 -9.26
C PRO A 285 13.40 23.15 -8.66
N SER A 286 13.76 22.54 -7.53
CA SER A 286 12.98 21.46 -6.91
C SER A 286 12.75 21.69 -5.43
N VAL A 287 11.52 21.41 -4.97
CA VAL A 287 11.14 21.50 -3.55
C VAL A 287 10.73 20.11 -3.08
N ILE A 288 11.40 19.61 -2.05
CA ILE A 288 11.03 18.39 -1.35
C ILE A 288 10.65 18.79 0.07
N ARG A 289 9.37 18.71 0.40
CA ARG A 289 8.81 19.17 1.69
C ARG A 289 9.00 18.12 2.82
N PRO A 290 8.72 18.48 4.08
CA PRO A 290 9.12 17.69 5.25
C PRO A 290 8.70 16.22 5.25
N SER A 291 9.53 15.38 5.87
CA SER A 291 9.30 13.94 6.11
C SER A 291 9.07 13.13 4.84
N THR A 292 9.63 13.58 3.73
CA THR A 292 9.58 12.88 2.43
C THR A 292 10.87 12.11 2.20
N ILE A 293 10.74 10.92 1.60
CA ILE A 293 11.87 10.06 1.28
C ILE A 293 12.02 10.00 -0.24
N VAL A 294 13.24 10.25 -0.73
CA VAL A 294 13.66 9.96 -2.10
C VAL A 294 14.59 8.77 -2.05
N ASP A 295 14.11 7.64 -2.54
CA ASP A 295 14.79 6.36 -2.42
C ASP A 295 15.91 6.18 -3.47
N SER A 296 16.62 5.07 -3.37
CA SER A 296 17.86 4.83 -4.10
C SER A 296 17.63 4.83 -5.61
N HIS A 297 18.52 5.48 -6.36
CA HIS A 297 18.42 5.67 -7.82
C HIS A 297 17.20 6.45 -8.32
N ALA A 298 16.35 7.00 -7.44
CA ALA A 298 15.25 7.84 -7.86
C ALA A 298 15.76 9.18 -8.42
N ARG A 299 15.04 9.73 -9.40
CA ARG A 299 15.37 10.99 -10.08
C ARG A 299 14.21 11.97 -9.96
N VAL A 300 14.45 13.11 -9.32
CA VAL A 300 13.48 14.20 -9.16
C VAL A 300 14.01 15.46 -9.81
N GLU A 301 13.29 15.99 -10.80
CA GLU A 301 13.71 17.17 -11.58
C GLU A 301 12.62 18.22 -11.63
N GLN A 302 12.96 19.47 -11.36
CA GLN A 302 12.08 20.62 -11.53
C GLN A 302 10.68 20.43 -10.91
N SER A 303 10.61 19.73 -9.77
CA SER A 303 9.35 19.19 -9.24
C SER A 303 9.09 19.69 -7.82
N VAL A 304 7.80 19.71 -7.45
CA VAL A 304 7.34 20.10 -6.11
C VAL A 304 6.72 18.89 -5.43
N ILE A 305 7.42 18.34 -4.44
CA ILE A 305 7.02 17.17 -3.67
C ILE A 305 6.58 17.62 -2.28
N TRP A 306 5.31 17.40 -1.95
CA TRP A 306 4.73 17.76 -0.66
C TRP A 306 5.13 16.78 0.46
N ARG A 307 4.73 17.13 1.69
CA ARG A 307 5.14 16.45 2.92
C ARG A 307 4.65 15.00 3.00
N ASN A 308 5.39 14.18 3.74
CA ASN A 308 5.08 12.78 4.05
C ASN A 308 4.94 11.89 2.79
N SER A 309 5.58 12.26 1.69
CA SER A 309 5.48 11.52 0.44
C SER A 309 6.68 10.56 0.27
N TYR A 310 6.53 9.57 -0.60
CA TYR A 310 7.56 8.59 -0.88
C TYR A 310 7.82 8.53 -2.39
N ILE A 311 9.08 8.69 -2.79
CA ILE A 311 9.55 8.54 -4.16
C ILE A 311 10.44 7.29 -4.21
N GLY A 312 9.89 6.21 -4.76
CA GLY A 312 10.48 4.87 -4.71
C GLY A 312 11.69 4.67 -5.63
N PRO A 313 12.39 3.55 -5.49
CA PRO A 313 13.67 3.34 -6.15
C PRO A 313 13.54 3.32 -7.67
N SER A 314 14.53 3.90 -8.36
CA SER A 314 14.56 4.01 -9.82
C SER A 314 13.33 4.68 -10.46
N SER A 315 12.54 5.43 -9.68
CA SER A 315 11.43 6.23 -10.21
C SER A 315 11.94 7.55 -10.80
N HIS A 316 11.18 8.13 -11.72
CA HIS A 316 11.51 9.40 -12.34
C HIS A 316 10.31 10.36 -12.24
N VAL A 317 10.50 11.47 -11.54
CA VAL A 317 9.50 12.54 -11.39
C VAL A 317 10.08 13.82 -11.99
N ARG A 318 9.47 14.34 -13.04
CA ARG A 318 9.96 15.51 -13.78
C ARG A 318 8.86 16.54 -13.96
N GLY A 319 9.13 17.80 -13.60
CA GLY A 319 8.20 18.92 -13.83
C GLY A 319 6.82 18.73 -13.18
N ALA A 320 6.72 17.96 -12.08
CA ALA A 320 5.45 17.49 -11.56
C ALA A 320 5.19 17.98 -10.12
N ILE A 321 3.93 17.96 -9.72
CA ILE A 321 3.48 18.23 -8.36
C ILE A 321 3.02 16.91 -7.73
N VAL A 322 3.72 16.46 -6.70
CA VAL A 322 3.34 15.28 -5.92
C VAL A 322 2.82 15.75 -4.58
N CYS A 323 1.51 15.60 -4.35
CA CYS A 323 0.84 16.14 -3.18
C CYS A 323 1.11 15.29 -1.90
N ARG A 324 0.45 15.60 -0.79
CA ARG A 324 0.79 15.09 0.55
C ARG A 324 0.51 13.59 0.62
N GLN A 325 1.38 12.83 1.30
CA GLN A 325 1.18 11.40 1.55
C GLN A 325 1.02 10.57 0.26
N ALA A 326 1.51 11.08 -0.87
CA ALA A 326 1.51 10.33 -2.11
C ALA A 326 2.71 9.37 -2.12
N SER A 327 2.48 8.15 -2.64
CA SER A 327 3.52 7.13 -2.77
C SER A 327 3.73 6.81 -4.24
N ILE A 328 4.89 7.16 -4.76
CA ILE A 328 5.35 6.78 -6.10
C ILE A 328 6.22 5.53 -5.90
N LYS A 329 5.77 4.35 -6.30
CA LYS A 329 6.50 3.09 -6.09
C LYS A 329 7.64 2.94 -7.12
N ALA A 330 8.38 1.84 -7.03
CA ALA A 330 9.58 1.59 -7.83
C ALA A 330 9.30 1.69 -9.35
N HIS A 331 10.28 2.18 -10.11
CA HIS A 331 10.22 2.26 -11.58
C HIS A 331 9.06 3.09 -12.17
N ALA A 332 8.33 3.84 -11.36
CA ALA A 332 7.26 4.70 -11.85
C ALA A 332 7.83 5.96 -12.52
N HIS A 333 7.16 6.42 -13.58
CA HIS A 333 7.50 7.62 -14.34
C HIS A 333 6.36 8.63 -14.26
N VAL A 334 6.65 9.82 -13.76
CA VAL A 334 5.72 10.96 -13.70
C VAL A 334 6.29 12.07 -14.59
N ALA A 335 5.61 12.33 -15.70
CA ALA A 335 6.01 13.34 -16.67
C ALA A 335 5.65 14.78 -16.22
N GLU A 336 6.04 15.75 -17.04
CA GLU A 336 5.84 17.18 -16.80
C GLU A 336 4.36 17.58 -16.70
N ASP A 337 4.10 18.64 -15.94
CA ASP A 337 2.79 19.21 -15.65
C ASP A 337 1.78 18.22 -15.03
N CYS A 338 2.27 17.08 -14.54
CA CYS A 338 1.44 16.12 -13.83
C CYS A 338 1.16 16.59 -12.41
N VAL A 339 -0.02 16.22 -11.91
CA VAL A 339 -0.39 16.41 -10.51
C VAL A 339 -0.83 15.08 -9.91
N VAL A 340 -0.10 14.59 -8.90
CA VAL A 340 -0.49 13.42 -8.10
C VAL A 340 -1.17 13.92 -6.84
N GLY A 341 -2.49 13.75 -6.72
CA GLY A 341 -3.29 14.23 -5.59
C GLY A 341 -2.93 13.61 -4.23
N ASP A 342 -3.45 14.21 -3.15
CA ASP A 342 -3.18 13.78 -1.78
C ASP A 342 -3.50 12.28 -1.57
N SER A 343 -2.63 11.56 -0.85
CA SER A 343 -2.82 10.14 -0.49
C SER A 343 -2.98 9.19 -1.68
N SER A 344 -2.51 9.59 -2.87
CA SER A 344 -2.55 8.74 -4.07
C SER A 344 -1.31 7.83 -4.16
N VAL A 345 -1.49 6.63 -4.68
CA VAL A 345 -0.45 5.60 -4.82
C VAL A 345 -0.26 5.27 -6.30
N LEU A 346 0.93 5.49 -6.84
CA LEU A 346 1.32 4.92 -8.12
C LEU A 346 2.09 3.64 -7.83
N GLU A 347 1.52 2.50 -8.19
CA GLU A 347 2.18 1.20 -8.06
C GLU A 347 3.40 1.10 -8.98
N GLU A 348 4.14 0.01 -8.88
CA GLU A 348 5.42 -0.16 -9.60
C GLU A 348 5.25 -0.05 -11.13
N GLY A 349 6.19 0.61 -11.80
CA GLY A 349 6.21 0.72 -13.26
C GLY A 349 5.08 1.55 -13.88
N VAL A 350 4.31 2.30 -13.08
CA VAL A 350 3.26 3.20 -13.59
C VAL A 350 3.88 4.34 -14.38
N ILE A 351 3.26 4.72 -15.51
CA ILE A 351 3.65 5.86 -16.32
C ILE A 351 2.50 6.87 -16.37
N LEU A 352 2.71 8.09 -15.86
CA LEU A 352 1.81 9.22 -16.09
C LEU A 352 2.32 10.04 -17.26
N MET A 353 1.51 10.15 -18.31
CA MET A 353 1.79 11.03 -19.45
C MET A 353 1.66 12.51 -19.05
N PRO A 354 2.28 13.45 -19.80
CA PRO A 354 2.24 14.87 -19.47
C PRO A 354 0.82 15.41 -19.21
N GLN A 355 0.71 16.39 -18.33
CA GLN A 355 -0.53 17.10 -17.97
C GLN A 355 -1.60 16.24 -17.26
N VAL A 356 -1.30 14.99 -16.91
CA VAL A 356 -2.24 14.13 -16.18
C VAL A 356 -2.40 14.59 -14.73
N LYS A 357 -3.64 14.83 -14.34
CA LYS A 357 -4.04 15.16 -12.97
C LYS A 357 -4.80 14.00 -12.35
N LEU A 358 -4.25 13.47 -11.26
CA LEU A 358 -4.89 12.47 -10.42
C LEU A 358 -5.53 13.16 -9.21
N TRP A 359 -6.81 12.90 -8.98
CA TRP A 359 -7.47 13.40 -7.78
C TRP A 359 -6.90 12.72 -6.52
N PRO A 360 -7.24 13.19 -5.32
CA PRO A 360 -6.83 12.53 -4.09
C PRO A 360 -7.35 11.10 -3.96
N HIS A 361 -6.65 10.28 -3.18
CA HIS A 361 -7.01 8.90 -2.82
C HIS A 361 -7.15 7.97 -4.04
N LYS A 362 -6.34 8.18 -5.08
CA LYS A 362 -6.31 7.33 -6.27
C LYS A 362 -5.17 6.34 -6.16
N ARG A 363 -5.43 5.09 -6.52
CA ARG A 363 -4.39 4.08 -6.73
C ARG A 363 -4.33 3.78 -8.21
N VAL A 364 -3.15 3.87 -8.80
CA VAL A 364 -2.90 3.46 -10.19
C VAL A 364 -2.12 2.16 -10.16
N LEU A 365 -2.65 1.12 -10.79
CA LEU A 365 -2.14 -0.25 -10.73
C LEU A 365 -0.82 -0.42 -11.47
N ARG A 366 -0.08 -1.47 -11.09
CA ARG A 366 1.27 -1.80 -11.61
C ARG A 366 1.28 -1.83 -13.14
N GLY A 367 2.29 -1.23 -13.76
CA GLY A 367 2.49 -1.20 -15.21
C GLY A 367 1.48 -0.35 -16.01
N THR A 368 0.57 0.36 -15.33
CA THR A 368 -0.46 1.16 -16.02
C THR A 368 0.15 2.44 -16.62
N THR A 369 -0.14 2.70 -17.90
CA THR A 369 0.09 4.03 -18.49
C THR A 369 -1.18 4.86 -18.45
N VAL A 370 -1.17 5.97 -17.72
CA VAL A 370 -2.29 6.90 -17.59
C VAL A 370 -2.12 8.05 -18.58
N ARG A 371 -3.13 8.26 -19.42
CA ARG A 371 -3.14 9.32 -20.44
C ARG A 371 -4.15 10.43 -20.16
N ASN A 372 -5.11 10.19 -19.28
CA ASN A 372 -6.21 11.10 -18.99
C ASN A 372 -6.30 11.35 -17.47
N ASN A 373 -6.90 12.48 -17.10
CA ASN A 373 -7.16 12.80 -15.69
C ASN A 373 -8.03 11.73 -15.02
N VAL A 374 -7.70 11.37 -13.78
CA VAL A 374 -8.44 10.39 -12.99
C VAL A 374 -9.22 11.11 -11.90
N ILE A 375 -10.48 11.43 -12.20
CA ILE A 375 -11.38 12.23 -11.34
C ILE A 375 -12.33 11.31 -10.55
N TRP A 376 -13.10 10.50 -11.27
CA TRP A 376 -14.15 9.63 -10.70
C TRP A 376 -13.68 8.19 -10.59
N GLY A 377 -14.21 7.47 -9.61
CA GLY A 377 -13.84 6.09 -9.29
C GLY A 377 -12.63 6.00 -8.36
N ARG A 378 -12.75 5.19 -7.30
CA ARG A 378 -11.60 4.44 -6.78
C ARG A 378 -11.31 3.43 -7.89
N GLN A 379 -10.36 3.69 -8.77
CA GLN A 379 -10.02 2.72 -9.81
C GLN A 379 -9.53 1.46 -9.07
N GLU A 380 -10.36 0.43 -9.11
CA GLU A 380 -10.28 -0.89 -8.47
C GLU A 380 -9.70 -0.92 -7.04
N GLN A 381 -10.59 -1.03 -6.04
CA GLN A 381 -10.19 -1.57 -4.74
C GLN A 381 -9.44 -2.88 -5.01
N GLN A 382 -8.17 -2.96 -4.61
CA GLN A 382 -7.46 -4.24 -4.58
C GLN A 382 -8.36 -5.27 -3.89
N GLU A 383 -8.48 -6.46 -4.48
CA GLU A 383 -8.95 -7.62 -3.74
C GLU A 383 -8.10 -7.72 -2.46
N LEU A 384 -8.73 -7.66 -1.28
CA LEU A 384 -8.04 -7.74 0.01
C LEU A 384 -7.30 -9.08 0.08
N PHE A 385 -7.92 -10.10 -0.50
CA PHE A 385 -7.38 -11.44 -0.63
C PHE A 385 -6.65 -11.59 -1.96
N ARG A 386 -5.42 -12.12 -1.89
CA ARG A 386 -4.68 -12.64 -3.05
C ARG A 386 -4.61 -14.15 -2.89
N GLY A 387 -5.52 -14.87 -3.55
CA GLY A 387 -5.78 -16.28 -3.20
C GLY A 387 -6.52 -16.37 -1.87
N TYR A 388 -6.03 -17.18 -0.92
CA TYR A 388 -6.68 -17.40 0.39
C TYR A 388 -6.03 -16.61 1.55
N THR A 389 -5.18 -15.63 1.22
CA THR A 389 -4.39 -14.89 2.20
C THR A 389 -4.41 -13.40 1.88
N ILE A 390 -4.16 -12.58 2.90
CA ILE A 390 -4.01 -11.13 2.76
C ILE A 390 -2.51 -10.85 2.88
N SER A 391 -1.88 -10.34 1.82
CA SER A 391 -0.44 -10.09 1.79
C SER A 391 -0.09 -8.67 1.36
N GLY A 392 1.07 -8.19 1.82
CA GLY A 392 1.54 -6.84 1.49
C GLY A 392 2.82 -6.46 2.22
N GLN A 393 3.52 -5.44 1.71
CA GLN A 393 4.74 -4.93 2.35
C GLN A 393 4.42 -4.37 3.74
N ALA A 394 5.24 -4.75 4.72
CA ALA A 394 5.12 -4.30 6.10
C ALA A 394 5.12 -2.76 6.19
N ASN A 395 4.13 -2.20 6.87
CA ASN A 395 3.99 -0.77 7.10
C ASN A 395 3.83 0.10 5.83
N LEU A 396 3.55 -0.52 4.68
CA LEU A 396 3.23 0.17 3.43
C LEU A 396 1.85 -0.27 2.92
N ASP A 397 1.68 -1.57 2.69
CA ASP A 397 0.42 -2.16 2.25
C ASP A 397 -0.35 -2.75 3.44
N LEU A 398 0.35 -3.51 4.29
CA LEU A 398 -0.14 -3.99 5.57
C LEU A 398 0.36 -3.06 6.68
N THR A 399 -0.47 -2.09 7.05
CA THR A 399 -0.25 -1.17 8.18
C THR A 399 -1.08 -1.58 9.40
N PRO A 400 -0.80 -1.05 10.62
CA PRO A 400 -1.64 -1.30 11.79
C PRO A 400 -3.11 -0.91 11.59
N GLU A 401 -3.37 0.18 10.86
CA GLU A 401 -4.71 0.67 10.52
C GLU A 401 -5.40 -0.28 9.54
N ALA A 402 -4.68 -0.75 8.52
CA ALA A 402 -5.20 -1.76 7.59
C ALA A 402 -5.55 -3.05 8.35
N ALA A 403 -4.67 -3.50 9.25
CA ALA A 403 -4.90 -4.66 10.09
C ALA A 403 -6.13 -4.50 11.02
N ALA A 404 -6.31 -3.32 11.62
CA ALA A 404 -7.51 -3.02 12.41
C ALA A 404 -8.78 -3.04 11.57
N ARG A 405 -8.74 -2.52 10.33
CA ARG A 405 -9.86 -2.63 9.38
C ARG A 405 -10.16 -4.08 8.99
N ILE A 406 -9.14 -4.92 8.78
CA ILE A 406 -9.30 -6.36 8.53
C ILE A 406 -9.96 -7.02 9.74
N GLY A 407 -9.49 -6.71 10.94
CA GLY A 407 -10.00 -7.28 12.19
C GLY A 407 -11.47 -6.95 12.42
N VAL A 408 -11.86 -5.69 12.25
CA VAL A 408 -13.28 -5.29 12.39
C VAL A 408 -14.14 -5.83 11.25
N ALA A 409 -13.61 -5.96 10.03
CA ALA A 409 -14.33 -6.60 8.92
C ALA A 409 -14.64 -8.07 9.23
N LEU A 410 -13.64 -8.83 9.71
CA LEU A 410 -13.84 -10.20 10.16
C LEU A 410 -14.86 -10.26 11.31
N GLY A 411 -14.66 -9.48 12.37
CA GLY A 411 -15.54 -9.49 13.53
C GLY A 411 -16.99 -9.07 13.21
N THR A 412 -17.20 -8.21 12.21
CA THR A 412 -18.54 -7.86 11.72
C THR A 412 -19.27 -9.04 11.07
N THR A 413 -18.54 -9.98 10.47
CA THR A 413 -19.11 -11.18 9.86
C THR A 413 -19.43 -12.30 10.85
N LEU A 414 -18.97 -12.17 12.10
CA LEU A 414 -19.16 -13.13 13.18
C LEU A 414 -20.28 -12.69 14.13
N ASP A 415 -20.75 -13.63 14.94
CA ASP A 415 -21.74 -13.34 15.99
C ASP A 415 -21.09 -12.52 17.12
N PRO A 416 -21.81 -11.55 17.74
CA PRO A 416 -21.28 -10.84 18.91
C PRO A 416 -20.95 -11.80 20.08
N GLY A 417 -19.91 -11.47 20.86
CA GLY A 417 -19.53 -12.22 22.06
C GLY A 417 -18.77 -13.53 21.83
N VAL A 418 -18.63 -13.98 20.57
CA VAL A 418 -17.80 -15.15 20.24
C VAL A 418 -16.31 -14.80 20.32
N SER A 419 -15.46 -15.81 20.39
CA SER A 419 -14.02 -15.63 20.44
C SER A 419 -13.35 -15.87 19.09
N VAL A 420 -12.24 -15.16 18.85
CA VAL A 420 -11.32 -15.38 17.73
C VAL A 420 -9.93 -15.65 18.28
N ALA A 421 -9.34 -16.79 17.92
CA ALA A 421 -8.00 -17.15 18.37
C ALA A 421 -6.95 -16.57 17.42
N VAL A 422 -5.92 -15.89 17.94
CA VAL A 422 -4.92 -15.20 17.11
C VAL A 422 -3.50 -15.53 17.53
N ASN A 423 -2.66 -15.99 16.59
CA ASN A 423 -1.22 -16.18 16.79
C ASN A 423 -0.38 -15.39 15.76
N ARG A 424 0.94 -15.48 15.89
CA ARG A 424 1.90 -14.85 14.97
C ARG A 424 3.23 -15.61 14.92
N ASP A 425 4.12 -15.25 14.00
CA ASP A 425 5.54 -15.67 13.96
C ASP A 425 6.47 -14.74 14.76
N ALA A 426 7.78 -14.97 14.78
CA ALA A 426 8.76 -14.20 15.58
C ALA A 426 8.77 -12.68 15.32
N HIS A 427 8.51 -12.28 14.07
CA HIS A 427 8.95 -11.00 13.54
C HIS A 427 8.21 -9.80 14.19
N ARG A 428 8.96 -8.71 14.43
CA ARG A 428 8.42 -7.48 15.06
C ARG A 428 7.29 -6.84 14.27
N ALA A 429 7.34 -6.89 12.95
CA ALA A 429 6.28 -6.35 12.10
C ALA A 429 5.00 -7.19 12.19
N SER A 430 5.10 -8.52 12.27
CA SER A 430 3.95 -9.40 12.53
C SER A 430 3.31 -9.11 13.89
N ARG A 431 4.13 -8.84 14.92
CA ARG A 431 3.66 -8.42 16.24
C ARG A 431 2.86 -7.11 16.17
N MET A 432 3.32 -6.14 15.38
CA MET A 432 2.63 -4.87 15.15
C MET A 432 1.28 -5.08 14.43
N ILE A 433 1.27 -5.83 13.33
CA ILE A 433 0.06 -6.11 12.54
C ILE A 433 -0.96 -6.91 13.35
N LYS A 434 -0.52 -7.92 14.10
CA LYS A 434 -1.39 -8.66 15.02
C LYS A 434 -2.10 -7.73 16.01
N ARG A 435 -1.38 -6.78 16.62
CA ARG A 435 -2.01 -5.82 17.55
C ARG A 435 -3.09 -4.96 16.88
N GLY A 436 -2.84 -4.53 15.64
CA GLY A 436 -3.87 -3.86 14.82
C GLY A 436 -5.09 -4.76 14.60
N LEU A 437 -4.88 -6.00 14.15
CA LEU A 437 -5.94 -7.00 13.93
C LEU A 437 -6.78 -7.23 15.19
N VAL A 438 -6.14 -7.44 16.34
CA VAL A 438 -6.79 -7.65 17.64
C VAL A 438 -7.63 -6.44 18.06
N SER A 439 -7.10 -5.22 17.89
CA SER A 439 -7.82 -3.98 18.19
C SER A 439 -9.10 -3.86 17.34
N GLY A 440 -9.01 -4.20 16.06
CA GLY A 440 -10.17 -4.24 15.15
C GLY A 440 -11.24 -5.23 15.58
N LEU A 441 -10.85 -6.47 15.90
CA LEU A 441 -11.75 -7.54 16.34
C LEU A 441 -12.54 -7.12 17.58
N VAL A 442 -11.85 -6.64 18.62
CA VAL A 442 -12.47 -6.22 19.88
C VAL A 442 -13.46 -5.08 19.68
N SER A 443 -13.15 -4.13 18.80
CA SER A 443 -14.05 -3.00 18.49
C SER A 443 -15.39 -3.42 17.87
N SER A 444 -15.48 -4.63 17.31
CA SER A 444 -16.71 -5.19 16.74
C SER A 444 -17.58 -5.96 17.76
N GLY A 445 -17.12 -6.08 19.01
CA GLY A 445 -17.80 -6.87 20.07
C GLY A 445 -17.45 -8.35 20.05
N VAL A 446 -16.31 -8.72 19.44
CA VAL A 446 -15.80 -10.10 19.40
C VAL A 446 -14.63 -10.21 20.37
N ASN A 447 -14.60 -11.29 21.15
CA ASN A 447 -13.52 -11.58 22.09
C ASN A 447 -12.29 -12.11 21.35
N VAL A 448 -11.10 -11.88 21.89
CA VAL A 448 -9.85 -12.36 21.30
C VAL A 448 -9.11 -13.25 22.30
N LEU A 449 -8.75 -14.45 21.85
CA LEU A 449 -7.84 -15.36 22.53
C LEU A 449 -6.44 -15.27 21.89
N ASP A 450 -5.55 -14.51 22.49
CA ASP A 450 -4.18 -14.32 22.03
C ASP A 450 -3.31 -15.53 22.43
N MET A 451 -2.91 -16.33 21.43
CA MET A 451 -2.04 -17.51 21.61
C MET A 451 -0.54 -17.20 21.49
N GLY A 452 -0.17 -15.92 21.43
CA GLY A 452 1.21 -15.47 21.30
C GLY A 452 1.89 -15.97 20.03
N ASN A 453 3.01 -16.66 20.21
CA ASN A 453 3.90 -17.16 19.18
C ASN A 453 3.88 -18.68 19.18
N VAL A 454 3.18 -19.29 18.24
CA VAL A 454 3.08 -20.75 18.17
C VAL A 454 2.94 -21.18 16.72
N ALA A 455 3.32 -22.42 16.42
CA ALA A 455 3.16 -23.00 15.10
C ALA A 455 1.69 -23.00 14.66
N VAL A 456 1.44 -22.81 13.37
CA VAL A 456 0.07 -22.70 12.84
C VAL A 456 -0.78 -23.96 13.08
N PRO A 457 -0.25 -25.21 13.00
CA PRO A 457 -1.04 -26.39 13.32
C PRO A 457 -1.64 -26.39 14.72
N VAL A 458 -0.94 -25.81 15.71
CA VAL A 458 -1.45 -25.68 17.09
C VAL A 458 -2.60 -24.67 17.18
N LEU A 459 -2.52 -23.55 16.44
CA LEU A 459 -3.65 -22.62 16.34
C LEU A 459 -4.88 -23.32 15.74
N ARG A 460 -4.69 -24.06 14.64
CA ARG A 460 -5.80 -24.76 13.96
C ARG A 460 -6.45 -25.81 14.86
N HIS A 461 -5.64 -26.60 15.56
CA HIS A 461 -6.11 -27.57 16.54
C HIS A 461 -6.87 -26.89 17.68
N PHE A 462 -6.36 -25.78 18.22
CA PHE A 462 -7.02 -25.03 19.28
C PHE A 462 -8.37 -24.44 18.85
N VAL A 463 -8.42 -23.82 17.67
CA VAL A 463 -9.68 -23.28 17.08
C VAL A 463 -10.71 -24.40 16.96
N ARG A 464 -10.32 -25.56 16.42
CA ARG A 464 -11.22 -26.69 16.20
C ARG A 464 -11.82 -27.27 17.50
N HIS A 465 -11.04 -27.31 18.57
CA HIS A 465 -11.42 -27.96 19.83
C HIS A 465 -12.03 -27.00 20.88
N ASN A 466 -12.24 -25.73 20.53
CA ASN A 466 -12.79 -24.75 21.45
C ASN A 466 -14.13 -24.21 20.94
N GLU A 467 -15.23 -24.66 21.53
CA GLU A 467 -16.60 -24.35 21.08
C GLU A 467 -16.93 -22.85 21.07
N ASN A 468 -16.23 -22.05 21.89
CA ASN A 468 -16.42 -20.61 21.96
C ASN A 468 -15.66 -19.85 20.86
N VAL A 469 -14.81 -20.53 20.08
CA VAL A 469 -14.00 -19.94 19.01
C VAL A 469 -14.65 -20.18 17.66
N GLN A 470 -15.07 -19.11 16.96
CA GLN A 470 -15.71 -19.21 15.65
C GLN A 470 -14.77 -18.91 14.47
N ALA A 471 -13.59 -18.36 14.72
CA ALA A 471 -12.59 -18.09 13.70
C ALA A 471 -11.18 -18.01 14.29
N GLY A 472 -10.18 -18.04 13.41
CA GLY A 472 -8.77 -17.86 13.78
C GLY A 472 -8.06 -16.83 12.91
N GLY A 473 -6.91 -16.37 13.40
CA GLY A 473 -6.02 -15.45 12.67
C GLY A 473 -4.55 -15.76 12.90
N ASN A 474 -3.76 -15.87 11.84
CA ASN A 474 -2.31 -15.97 11.90
C ASN A 474 -1.67 -14.79 11.16
N VAL A 475 -0.67 -14.16 11.78
CA VAL A 475 0.11 -13.07 11.17
C VAL A 475 1.58 -13.47 11.10
N ARG A 476 2.17 -13.47 9.91
CA ARG A 476 3.55 -13.91 9.71
C ARG A 476 4.25 -13.18 8.58
N VAL A 477 5.57 -13.28 8.51
CA VAL A 477 6.34 -12.99 7.29
C VAL A 477 5.91 -13.98 6.22
N HIS A 478 5.73 -13.50 5.00
CA HIS A 478 5.29 -14.35 3.89
C HIS A 478 6.40 -15.35 3.53
N PRO A 479 6.17 -16.67 3.67
CA PRO A 479 7.24 -17.66 3.54
C PRO A 479 7.77 -17.81 2.10
N ASP A 480 6.91 -17.55 1.11
CA ASP A 480 7.21 -17.78 -0.30
C ASP A 480 7.41 -16.48 -1.10
N ASP A 481 7.45 -15.31 -0.45
CA ASP A 481 7.61 -14.04 -1.19
C ASP A 481 9.09 -13.73 -1.40
N PRO A 482 9.53 -13.37 -2.63
CA PRO A 482 10.91 -13.00 -2.88
C PRO A 482 11.35 -11.73 -2.13
N HIS A 483 10.42 -10.89 -1.65
CA HIS A 483 10.73 -9.71 -0.86
C HIS A 483 10.68 -10.02 0.64
N PRO A 484 11.80 -9.85 1.38
CA PRO A 484 11.90 -10.21 2.80
C PRO A 484 11.05 -9.32 3.73
N GLN A 485 10.36 -8.30 3.19
CA GLN A 485 9.52 -7.36 3.95
C GLN A 485 8.02 -7.60 3.76
N THR A 486 7.62 -8.64 3.03
CA THR A 486 6.20 -8.95 2.81
C THR A 486 5.63 -9.72 4.00
N LEU A 487 4.51 -9.24 4.54
CA LEU A 487 3.74 -9.92 5.57
C LEU A 487 2.52 -10.61 4.96
N MET A 488 2.00 -11.57 5.71
CA MET A 488 0.80 -12.35 5.41
C MET A 488 -0.10 -12.40 6.64
N VAL A 489 -1.39 -12.15 6.44
CA VAL A 489 -2.47 -12.43 7.39
C VAL A 489 -3.31 -13.57 6.82
N GLN A 490 -3.40 -14.67 7.56
CA GLN A 490 -4.25 -15.82 7.25
C GLN A 490 -5.42 -15.86 8.21
N LEU A 491 -6.62 -15.83 7.67
CA LEU A 491 -7.85 -15.97 8.45
C LEU A 491 -8.34 -17.42 8.35
N LEU A 492 -8.90 -17.93 9.44
CA LEU A 492 -9.36 -19.31 9.59
C LEU A 492 -10.85 -19.38 9.95
N GLU A 493 -11.54 -20.43 9.52
CA GLU A 493 -12.89 -20.75 9.98
C GLU A 493 -12.86 -21.46 11.35
N GLY A 494 -14.03 -21.59 12.00
CA GLY A 494 -14.16 -22.19 13.33
C GLY A 494 -13.82 -23.69 13.40
N ASP A 495 -13.68 -24.36 12.27
CA ASP A 495 -13.16 -25.73 12.19
C ASP A 495 -11.63 -25.78 12.02
N GLY A 496 -10.95 -24.63 12.07
CA GLY A 496 -9.50 -24.52 11.86
C GLY A 496 -9.07 -24.56 10.39
N SER A 497 -10.02 -24.66 9.45
CA SER A 497 -9.74 -24.60 8.01
C SER A 497 -9.42 -23.19 7.53
N ASN A 498 -8.83 -23.06 6.34
CA ASN A 498 -8.69 -21.74 5.70
C ASN A 498 -10.08 -21.16 5.39
N LEU A 499 -10.22 -19.83 5.33
CA LEU A 499 -11.47 -19.20 4.91
C LEU A 499 -11.95 -19.72 3.55
N GLY A 500 -13.21 -20.13 3.47
CA GLY A 500 -13.88 -20.44 2.21
C GLY A 500 -14.31 -19.18 1.48
N LYS A 501 -14.53 -19.30 0.16
CA LYS A 501 -14.90 -18.16 -0.72
C LYS A 501 -16.13 -17.38 -0.27
N SER A 502 -17.08 -18.04 0.41
CA SER A 502 -18.28 -17.37 0.93
C SER A 502 -17.93 -16.42 2.06
N MET A 503 -17.15 -16.88 3.04
CA MET A 503 -16.72 -16.07 4.17
C MET A 503 -15.73 -14.99 3.73
N GLU A 504 -14.78 -15.34 2.87
CA GLU A 504 -13.85 -14.40 2.22
C GLU A 504 -14.60 -13.23 1.57
N ARG A 505 -15.64 -13.53 0.77
CA ARG A 505 -16.46 -12.49 0.14
C ARG A 505 -17.21 -11.63 1.16
N LYS A 506 -17.69 -12.19 2.27
CA LYS A 506 -18.33 -11.40 3.34
C LYS A 506 -17.33 -10.43 3.98
N VAL A 507 -16.12 -10.91 4.31
CA VAL A 507 -15.05 -10.08 4.88
C VAL A 507 -14.61 -9.00 3.89
N GLN A 508 -14.36 -9.37 2.63
CA GLN A 508 -14.05 -8.46 1.53
C GLN A 508 -15.12 -7.37 1.39
N THR A 509 -16.40 -7.76 1.41
CA THR A 509 -17.52 -6.82 1.24
C THR A 509 -17.60 -5.86 2.42
N SER A 510 -17.49 -6.35 3.67
CA SER A 510 -17.48 -5.50 4.86
C SER A 510 -16.29 -4.53 4.84
N TYR A 511 -15.10 -5.00 4.46
CA TYR A 511 -13.90 -4.17 4.32
C TYR A 511 -14.04 -3.10 3.22
N ALA A 512 -14.50 -3.49 2.04
CA ALA A 512 -14.67 -2.63 0.87
C ALA A 512 -15.71 -1.52 1.08
N GLN A 513 -16.83 -1.87 1.71
CA GLN A 513 -17.93 -0.95 1.99
C GLN A 513 -17.72 -0.16 3.28
N GLU A 514 -16.69 -0.47 4.06
CA GLU A 514 -16.46 0.05 5.41
C GLU A 514 -17.70 -0.12 6.32
N ALA A 515 -18.50 -1.15 6.05
CA ALA A 515 -19.71 -1.50 6.77
C ALA A 515 -19.34 -2.27 8.05
N PHE A 516 -18.68 -1.56 8.96
CA PHE A 516 -18.14 -2.12 10.20
C PHE A 516 -19.17 -2.06 11.33
N ARG A 517 -19.36 -3.17 12.03
CA ARG A 517 -20.11 -3.18 13.29
C ARG A 517 -19.39 -2.28 14.31
N ARG A 518 -20.15 -1.36 14.93
CA ARG A 518 -19.69 -0.52 16.04
C ARG A 518 -20.50 -0.90 17.27
N THR A 519 -19.80 -1.12 18.38
CA THR A 519 -20.39 -1.53 19.66
C THR A 519 -20.28 -0.40 20.68
N GLY A 520 -21.19 -0.37 21.64
CA GLY A 520 -21.12 0.54 22.78
C GLY A 520 -19.99 0.16 23.73
N MET A 521 -19.67 1.02 24.70
CA MET A 521 -18.58 0.80 25.65
C MET A 521 -18.72 -0.51 26.43
N ASP A 522 -19.96 -0.88 26.79
CA ASP A 522 -20.25 -2.09 27.56
C ASP A 522 -20.27 -3.38 26.71
N ASP A 523 -20.31 -3.24 25.38
CA ASP A 523 -20.41 -4.35 24.42
C ASP A 523 -19.08 -4.61 23.69
N LEU A 524 -17.99 -4.01 24.14
CA LEU A 524 -16.65 -4.26 23.61
C LEU A 524 -16.19 -5.68 23.96
N GLY A 525 -15.49 -6.32 23.02
CA GLY A 525 -14.89 -7.63 23.28
C GLY A 525 -13.75 -7.57 24.31
N SER A 526 -13.39 -8.71 24.88
CA SER A 526 -12.22 -8.85 25.75
C SER A 526 -10.98 -9.33 24.98
N ILE A 527 -9.79 -9.08 25.53
CA ILE A 527 -8.54 -9.70 25.08
C ILE A 527 -8.02 -10.56 26.23
N GLU A 528 -7.91 -11.86 25.99
CA GLU A 528 -7.36 -12.81 26.94
C GLU A 528 -6.17 -13.53 26.32
N TYR A 529 -5.16 -13.84 27.15
CA TYR A 529 -4.03 -14.66 26.72
C TYR A 529 -4.37 -16.13 26.94
N ALA A 530 -4.44 -16.89 25.86
CA ALA A 530 -4.71 -18.31 25.92
C ALA A 530 -3.59 -19.05 26.68
N SER A 531 -3.94 -20.10 27.40
CA SER A 531 -2.98 -20.96 28.11
C SER A 531 -3.37 -22.43 27.99
N GLY A 532 -2.46 -23.35 28.31
CA GLY A 532 -2.75 -24.80 28.30
C GLY A 532 -2.91 -25.46 26.92
N PHE A 533 -2.90 -24.69 25.83
CA PHE A 533 -3.13 -25.21 24.48
C PHE A 533 -1.98 -26.09 23.94
N VAL A 534 -0.72 -25.80 24.29
CA VAL A 534 0.41 -26.66 23.88
C VAL A 534 0.35 -28.03 24.55
N PRO A 535 0.19 -28.15 25.88
CA PRO A 535 -0.05 -29.45 26.53
C PRO A 535 -1.25 -30.21 25.93
N ALA A 536 -2.39 -29.53 25.73
CA ALA A 536 -3.58 -30.16 25.17
C ALA A 536 -3.33 -30.73 23.76
N TYR A 537 -2.65 -29.97 22.89
CA TYR A 537 -2.22 -30.43 21.58
C TYR A 537 -1.30 -31.65 21.68
N VAL A 538 -0.28 -31.62 22.55
CA VAL A 538 0.68 -32.72 22.72
C VAL A 538 0.01 -33.99 23.26
N ASP A 539 -0.91 -33.85 24.22
CA ASP A 539 -1.60 -34.99 24.82
C ASP A 539 -2.55 -35.66 23.83
N ASP A 540 -3.33 -34.88 23.07
CA ASP A 540 -4.16 -35.42 21.98
C ASP A 540 -3.29 -36.04 20.88
N PHE A 541 -2.20 -35.37 20.47
CA PHE A 541 -1.24 -35.89 19.49
C PHE A 541 -0.72 -37.27 19.88
N LEU A 542 -0.23 -37.44 21.11
CA LEU A 542 0.34 -38.70 21.58
C LEU A 542 -0.73 -39.80 21.66
N SER A 543 -2.00 -39.45 21.91
CA SER A 543 -3.10 -40.42 21.90
C SER A 543 -3.35 -41.07 20.53
N LYS A 544 -2.86 -40.44 19.44
CA LYS A 544 -3.03 -40.92 18.07
C LYS A 544 -1.81 -41.69 17.54
N VAL A 545 -0.73 -41.79 18.31
CA VAL A 545 0.53 -42.41 17.88
C VAL A 545 0.74 -43.73 18.63
N ASN A 546 1.21 -44.76 17.94
CA ASN A 546 1.53 -46.05 18.55
C ASN A 546 2.91 -46.03 19.23
N ALA A 547 2.97 -45.52 20.46
CA ALA A 547 4.22 -45.41 21.23
C ALA A 547 4.92 -46.77 21.43
N GLU A 548 4.17 -47.84 21.66
CA GLU A 548 4.76 -49.18 21.86
C GLU A 548 5.52 -49.68 20.63
N LEU A 549 5.02 -49.37 19.42
CA LEU A 549 5.71 -49.74 18.17
C LEU A 549 7.02 -48.97 18.01
N LEU A 550 7.00 -47.66 18.32
CA LEU A 550 8.16 -46.78 18.21
C LEU A 550 9.25 -47.10 19.25
N GLU A 551 8.87 -47.58 20.44
CA GLU A 551 9.83 -48.07 21.43
C GLU A 551 10.51 -49.38 21.01
N ARG A 552 9.80 -50.26 20.29
CA ARG A 552 10.34 -51.55 19.81
C ARG A 552 11.28 -51.41 18.62
N GLN A 553 11.06 -50.41 17.78
CA GLN A 553 11.92 -50.09 16.64
C GLN A 553 12.36 -48.63 16.75
N PRO A 554 13.47 -48.35 17.47
CA PRO A 554 13.94 -46.99 17.65
C PRO A 554 14.45 -46.42 16.32
N PHE A 555 14.04 -45.19 16.02
CA PHE A 555 14.53 -44.41 14.89
C PHE A 555 15.43 -43.28 15.38
N LYS A 556 16.45 -42.98 14.59
CA LYS A 556 17.30 -41.80 14.76
C LYS A 556 16.95 -40.75 13.72
N LEU A 557 16.54 -39.57 14.18
CA LEU A 557 16.09 -38.48 13.31
C LEU A 557 17.10 -37.32 13.26
N VAL A 558 17.18 -36.62 12.13
CA VAL A 558 17.71 -35.26 12.08
C VAL A 558 16.56 -34.32 11.76
N VAL A 559 16.30 -33.34 12.62
CA VAL A 559 15.13 -32.46 12.49
C VAL A 559 15.59 -31.00 12.46
N ASP A 560 15.41 -30.35 11.31
CA ASP A 560 15.63 -28.92 11.14
C ASP A 560 14.31 -28.17 11.27
N TYR A 561 14.28 -27.22 12.20
CA TYR A 561 13.10 -26.42 12.51
C TYR A 561 13.08 -25.08 11.79
N SER A 562 14.09 -24.75 10.98
CA SER A 562 14.21 -23.48 10.25
C SER A 562 13.94 -22.25 11.13
N ASN A 563 14.38 -22.28 12.40
CA ASN A 563 14.13 -21.23 13.41
C ASN A 563 12.64 -20.98 13.75
N GLY A 564 11.73 -21.85 13.28
CA GLY A 564 10.29 -21.77 13.46
C GLY A 564 9.78 -22.25 14.83
N ARG A 565 8.46 -22.21 15.03
CA ARG A 565 7.81 -22.57 16.31
C ARG A 565 7.51 -24.05 16.50
N ALA A 566 7.67 -24.86 15.46
CA ALA A 566 7.50 -26.31 15.58
C ALA A 566 8.49 -26.93 16.59
N ALA A 567 9.67 -26.33 16.79
CA ALA A 567 10.69 -26.79 17.74
C ALA A 567 10.15 -26.94 19.18
N GLU A 568 9.34 -25.98 19.65
CA GLU A 568 8.82 -26.00 21.02
C GLU A 568 7.91 -27.21 21.29
N VAL A 569 7.14 -27.60 20.29
CA VAL A 569 6.11 -28.65 20.40
C VAL A 569 6.72 -30.01 20.07
N MET A 570 7.38 -30.10 18.92
CA MET A 570 7.93 -31.35 18.40
C MET A 570 9.02 -31.93 19.31
N SER A 571 9.90 -31.09 19.87
CA SER A 571 10.92 -31.57 20.82
C SER A 571 10.29 -32.17 22.08
N ARG A 572 9.13 -31.66 22.56
CA ARG A 572 8.42 -32.26 23.71
C ARG A 572 7.83 -33.62 23.35
N ILE A 573 7.28 -33.77 22.15
CA ILE A 573 6.72 -35.02 21.63
C ILE A 573 7.82 -36.08 21.51
N LEU A 574 8.93 -35.77 20.81
CA LEU A 574 10.05 -36.69 20.62
C LEU A 574 10.67 -37.14 21.95
N ASN A 575 10.82 -36.21 22.90
CA ASN A 575 11.34 -36.54 24.23
C ASN A 575 10.42 -37.48 25.02
N ARG A 576 9.09 -37.29 24.94
CA ARG A 576 8.11 -38.17 25.60
C ARG A 576 8.04 -39.57 24.98
N LEU A 577 8.33 -39.69 23.68
CA LEU A 577 8.41 -40.96 22.96
C LEU A 577 9.81 -41.60 22.99
N HIS A 578 10.77 -40.98 23.68
CA HIS A 578 12.16 -41.45 23.77
C HIS A 578 12.84 -41.66 22.39
N ILE A 579 12.49 -40.85 21.40
CA ILE A 579 13.06 -40.92 20.04
C ILE A 579 14.36 -40.12 19.98
N GLU A 580 15.45 -40.77 19.57
CA GLU A 580 16.75 -40.12 19.35
C GLU A 580 16.63 -39.13 18.18
N ASN A 581 16.98 -37.87 18.42
CA ASN A 581 17.01 -36.88 17.36
C ASN A 581 18.16 -35.88 17.51
N VAL A 582 18.65 -35.39 16.37
CA VAL A 582 19.60 -34.29 16.26
C VAL A 582 18.82 -33.04 15.82
N PRO A 583 18.51 -32.11 16.74
CA PRO A 583 17.74 -30.93 16.41
C PRO A 583 18.64 -29.83 15.82
N LEU A 584 18.22 -29.23 14.71
CA LEU A 584 18.91 -28.13 14.02
C LEU A 584 18.03 -26.87 14.00
N ASN A 585 18.67 -25.70 14.04
CA ASN A 585 18.01 -24.39 13.95
C ASN A 585 16.80 -24.21 14.90
N THR A 586 16.97 -24.59 16.17
CA THR A 586 15.90 -24.55 17.19
C THR A 586 15.62 -23.17 17.78
N LEU A 587 16.61 -22.27 17.70
CA LEU A 587 16.51 -20.94 18.31
C LEU A 587 15.70 -19.99 17.44
N GLU A 588 14.85 -19.19 18.06
CA GLU A 588 14.14 -18.11 17.38
C GLU A 588 15.09 -17.07 16.81
N GLN A 589 14.77 -16.55 15.62
CA GLN A 589 15.37 -15.32 15.11
C GLN A 589 14.27 -14.35 14.68
N GLU A 590 14.46 -13.07 14.99
CA GLU A 590 13.54 -12.01 14.54
C GLU A 590 13.76 -11.64 13.08
N GLU A 591 14.92 -11.93 12.50
CA GLU A 591 15.21 -11.65 11.08
C GLU A 591 14.68 -12.78 10.19
N PRO A 592 14.03 -12.47 9.05
CA PRO A 592 13.64 -13.48 8.07
C PRO A 592 14.86 -14.24 7.54
N LEU A 593 14.73 -15.56 7.39
CA LEU A 593 15.72 -16.36 6.69
C LEU A 593 15.69 -16.03 5.19
N ASP A 594 16.81 -15.55 4.66
CA ASP A 594 16.98 -15.41 3.21
C ASP A 594 17.00 -16.79 2.53
N ARG A 595 16.45 -16.86 1.31
CA ARG A 595 16.32 -18.05 0.46
C ARG A 595 17.64 -18.78 0.26
N LEU A 596 18.74 -18.04 0.10
CA LEU A 596 20.08 -18.61 -0.02
C LEU A 596 20.51 -19.42 1.22
N ARG A 597 20.10 -18.99 2.42
CA ARG A 597 20.38 -19.72 3.66
C ARG A 597 19.52 -20.97 3.77
N LEU A 598 18.23 -20.87 3.43
CA LEU A 598 17.32 -22.03 3.40
C LEU A 598 17.81 -23.09 2.41
N ASP A 599 18.24 -22.69 1.21
CA ASP A 599 18.76 -23.64 0.21
C ASP A 599 20.09 -24.27 0.66
N ARG A 600 20.95 -23.51 1.36
CA ARG A 600 22.16 -24.05 1.98
C ARG A 600 21.82 -25.07 3.07
N GLN A 601 20.93 -24.74 4.01
CA GLN A 601 20.46 -25.66 5.06
C GLN A 601 19.90 -26.95 4.46
N ARG A 602 19.06 -26.82 3.42
CA ARG A 602 18.51 -27.97 2.67
C ARG A 602 19.59 -28.84 2.03
N THR A 603 20.68 -28.24 1.55
CA THR A 603 21.79 -28.97 0.93
C THR A 603 22.68 -29.67 1.97
N GLU A 604 22.91 -29.02 3.11
CA GLU A 604 23.74 -29.55 4.19
C GLU A 604 23.07 -30.72 4.93
N MET A 605 21.73 -30.74 5.00
CA MET A 605 20.95 -31.79 5.68
C MET A 605 21.36 -33.21 5.28
N GLY A 606 21.52 -33.50 3.99
CA GLY A 606 21.91 -34.84 3.53
C GLY A 606 23.30 -35.27 3.99
N SER A 607 24.24 -34.33 4.15
CA SER A 607 25.55 -34.61 4.71
C SER A 607 25.48 -34.91 6.21
N ILE A 608 24.61 -34.20 6.95
CA ILE A 608 24.41 -34.38 8.39
C ILE A 608 23.76 -35.75 8.66
N VAL A 609 22.69 -36.09 7.94
CA VAL A 609 22.00 -37.39 8.06
C VAL A 609 23.00 -38.55 7.93
N LYS A 610 23.87 -38.49 6.92
CA LYS A 610 24.93 -39.48 6.74
C LYS A 610 25.97 -39.46 7.86
N ALA A 611 26.44 -38.28 8.26
CA ALA A 611 27.48 -38.14 9.27
C ALA A 611 27.07 -38.71 10.65
N VAL A 612 25.78 -38.59 11.00
CA VAL A 612 25.26 -39.08 12.27
C VAL A 612 24.59 -40.46 12.18
N ASN A 613 24.58 -41.08 10.99
CA ASN A 613 23.87 -42.32 10.67
C ASN A 613 22.40 -42.29 11.11
N ALA A 614 21.69 -41.24 10.72
CA ALA A 614 20.25 -41.13 10.98
C ALA A 614 19.43 -41.88 9.92
N ASP A 615 18.28 -42.39 10.32
CA ASP A 615 17.34 -43.13 9.47
C ASP A 615 16.49 -42.20 8.60
N LEU A 616 16.29 -40.96 9.06
CA LEU A 616 15.47 -39.97 8.36
C LEU A 616 15.90 -38.53 8.72
N GLY A 617 16.02 -37.68 7.71
CA GLY A 617 16.16 -36.24 7.85
C GLY A 617 14.87 -35.51 7.50
N VAL A 618 14.54 -34.48 8.28
CA VAL A 618 13.30 -33.70 8.15
C VAL A 618 13.60 -32.22 8.26
N ILE A 619 13.00 -31.43 7.37
CA ILE A 619 13.06 -29.97 7.42
C ILE A 619 11.62 -29.45 7.48
N PHE A 620 11.26 -28.84 8.60
CA PHE A 620 10.02 -28.06 8.71
C PHE A 620 10.26 -26.66 8.18
N ASP A 621 9.26 -26.11 7.50
CA ASP A 621 9.26 -24.69 7.17
C ASP A 621 9.01 -23.83 8.43
N VAL A 622 9.21 -22.52 8.30
CA VAL A 622 9.07 -21.57 9.42
C VAL A 622 7.65 -21.58 10.00
N SER A 623 6.63 -21.82 9.16
CA SER A 623 5.23 -21.88 9.60
C SER A 623 4.87 -23.17 10.36
N GLY A 624 5.61 -24.24 10.09
CA GLY A 624 5.30 -25.59 10.54
C GLY A 624 4.15 -26.23 9.78
N GLU A 625 3.79 -25.76 8.58
CA GLU A 625 2.73 -26.34 7.74
C GLU A 625 3.30 -27.19 6.59
N VAL A 626 4.60 -27.07 6.28
CA VAL A 626 5.28 -27.82 5.22
C VAL A 626 6.45 -28.63 5.79
N MET A 627 6.64 -29.84 5.28
CA MET A 627 7.79 -30.69 5.59
C MET A 627 8.50 -31.17 4.32
N HIS A 628 9.83 -31.19 4.37
CA HIS A 628 10.69 -31.83 3.37
C HIS A 628 11.45 -33.00 3.99
N LEU A 629 11.66 -34.06 3.20
CA LEU A 629 12.30 -35.29 3.66
C LEU A 629 13.65 -35.51 2.98
N VAL A 630 14.55 -36.12 3.73
CA VAL A 630 15.85 -36.63 3.29
C VAL A 630 15.96 -38.08 3.76
N ASP A 631 16.23 -38.99 2.84
CA ASP A 631 16.35 -40.42 3.14
C ASP A 631 17.63 -40.75 3.93
N GLU A 632 17.78 -42.00 4.36
CA GLU A 632 18.93 -42.48 5.11
C GLU A 632 20.26 -42.43 4.32
N GLN A 633 20.18 -42.28 2.99
CA GLN A 633 21.34 -42.12 2.10
C GLN A 633 21.74 -40.65 1.92
N GLY A 634 21.00 -39.72 2.54
CA GLY A 634 21.20 -38.29 2.41
C GLY A 634 20.63 -37.71 1.09
N THR A 635 19.76 -38.44 0.40
CA THR A 635 19.07 -37.99 -0.81
C THR A 635 17.85 -37.17 -0.43
N ARG A 636 17.79 -35.94 -0.95
CA ARG A 636 16.62 -35.09 -0.78
C ARG A 636 15.50 -35.57 -1.69
N LEU A 637 14.32 -35.77 -1.12
CA LEU A 637 13.13 -36.19 -1.85
C LEU A 637 12.36 -34.96 -2.37
N SER A 638 11.84 -35.06 -3.59
CA SER A 638 10.91 -34.05 -4.11
C SER A 638 9.56 -34.19 -3.38
N PRO A 639 8.77 -33.11 -3.23
CA PRO A 639 7.47 -33.18 -2.56
C PRO A 639 6.52 -34.25 -3.12
N ILE A 640 6.55 -34.45 -4.45
CA ILE A 640 5.77 -35.49 -5.13
C ILE A 640 6.22 -36.89 -4.73
N ILE A 641 7.53 -37.12 -4.61
CA ILE A 641 8.06 -38.42 -4.16
C ILE A 641 7.75 -38.63 -2.68
N CYS A 642 7.85 -37.59 -1.85
CA CYS A 642 7.48 -37.67 -0.43
C CYS A 642 6.02 -38.12 -0.24
N ASP A 643 5.10 -37.49 -0.98
CA ASP A 643 3.68 -37.83 -0.95
C ASP A 643 3.43 -39.27 -1.41
N ALA A 644 4.07 -39.71 -2.50
CA ALA A 644 3.94 -41.08 -3.01
C ALA A 644 4.48 -42.13 -2.03
N LEU A 645 5.66 -41.86 -1.42
CA LEU A 645 6.24 -42.68 -0.36
C LEU A 645 5.26 -42.81 0.82
N PHE A 646 4.74 -41.68 1.28
CA PHE A 646 3.82 -41.64 2.41
C PHE A 646 2.52 -42.38 2.08
N LEU A 647 1.98 -42.17 0.88
CA LEU A 647 0.75 -42.80 0.40
C LEU A 647 0.88 -44.34 0.34
N ASP A 648 1.99 -44.86 -0.20
CA ASP A 648 2.23 -46.31 -0.25
C ASP A 648 2.34 -46.92 1.16
N LEU A 649 3.09 -46.27 2.06
CA LEU A 649 3.23 -46.70 3.45
C LEU A 649 1.91 -46.68 4.23
N ALA A 650 1.16 -45.58 4.14
CA ALA A 650 -0.11 -45.43 4.82
C ALA A 650 -1.16 -46.45 4.34
N LEU A 651 -1.25 -46.68 3.03
CA LEU A 651 -2.19 -47.64 2.46
C LEU A 651 -1.78 -49.09 2.63
N HIS A 652 -0.47 -49.37 2.72
CA HIS A 652 0.00 -50.69 3.11
C HIS A 652 -0.45 -51.04 4.53
N HIS A 653 -0.39 -50.08 5.46
CA HIS A 653 -0.82 -50.28 6.83
C HIS A 653 -2.36 -50.26 6.98
N HIS A 654 -3.04 -49.48 6.15
CA HIS A 654 -4.50 -49.31 6.15
C HIS A 654 -5.11 -49.52 4.75
N PRO A 655 -5.18 -50.76 4.24
CA PRO A 655 -5.81 -51.05 2.95
C PRO A 655 -7.33 -50.78 2.99
N HIS A 656 -7.95 -50.63 1.82
CA HIS A 656 -9.38 -50.29 1.67
C HIS A 656 -9.79 -48.92 2.24
N SER A 657 -8.83 -48.01 2.39
CA SER A 657 -9.08 -46.67 2.90
C SER A 657 -9.47 -45.69 1.79
N GLN A 658 -10.02 -44.54 2.17
CA GLN A 658 -10.19 -43.41 1.27
C GLN A 658 -9.07 -42.39 1.47
N VAL A 659 -8.51 -41.86 0.39
CA VAL A 659 -7.51 -40.79 0.41
C VAL A 659 -7.98 -39.61 -0.43
N VAL A 660 -7.42 -38.42 -0.19
CA VAL A 660 -7.83 -37.20 -0.87
C VAL A 660 -6.60 -36.51 -1.47
N TYR A 661 -6.66 -36.13 -2.74
CA TYR A 661 -5.64 -35.27 -3.34
C TYR A 661 -6.12 -34.56 -4.62
N PRO A 662 -5.49 -33.43 -5.01
CA PRO A 662 -5.88 -32.67 -6.19
C PRO A 662 -5.81 -33.43 -7.52
N ASP A 663 -6.58 -32.97 -8.51
CA ASP A 663 -6.61 -33.51 -9.88
C ASP A 663 -5.27 -33.39 -10.66
N HIS A 664 -4.40 -32.46 -10.24
CA HIS A 664 -3.13 -32.19 -10.89
C HIS A 664 -1.98 -33.07 -10.39
N LEU A 665 -2.19 -33.94 -9.40
CA LEU A 665 -1.17 -34.88 -8.94
C LEU A 665 -1.00 -36.05 -9.91
N PRO A 666 0.21 -36.66 -9.99
CA PRO A 666 0.54 -37.71 -10.96
C PRO A 666 -0.44 -38.89 -10.94
N GLN A 667 -0.70 -39.50 -12.09
CA GLN A 667 -1.51 -40.72 -12.19
C GLN A 667 -0.88 -41.92 -11.47
N ALA A 668 0.43 -41.89 -11.22
CA ALA A 668 1.11 -42.88 -10.40
C ALA A 668 0.48 -43.03 -9.00
N TYR A 669 -0.14 -41.98 -8.46
CA TYR A 669 -0.82 -42.04 -7.17
C TYR A 669 -2.02 -42.97 -7.24
N ASP A 670 -2.78 -42.94 -8.34
CA ASP A 670 -3.93 -43.84 -8.53
C ASP A 670 -3.49 -45.30 -8.63
N ARG A 671 -2.30 -45.56 -9.20
CA ARG A 671 -1.71 -46.90 -9.23
C ARG A 671 -1.37 -47.40 -7.83
N ILE A 672 -0.84 -46.53 -6.96
CA ILE A 672 -0.58 -46.85 -5.55
C ILE A 672 -1.92 -47.10 -4.82
N VAL A 673 -2.92 -46.23 -4.98
CA VAL A 673 -4.24 -46.38 -4.36
C VAL A 673 -4.90 -47.71 -4.77
N SER A 674 -4.86 -48.02 -6.07
CA SER A 674 -5.46 -49.24 -6.62
C SER A 674 -4.75 -50.51 -6.13
N ARG A 675 -3.43 -50.47 -5.91
CA ARG A 675 -2.63 -51.58 -5.37
C ARG A 675 -3.17 -52.10 -4.03
N TYR A 676 -3.74 -51.21 -3.21
CA TYR A 676 -4.27 -51.54 -1.88
C TYR A 676 -5.79 -51.58 -1.81
N HIS A 677 -6.47 -51.67 -2.97
CA HIS A 677 -7.95 -51.70 -3.07
C HIS A 677 -8.62 -50.53 -2.35
N SER A 678 -7.94 -49.38 -2.35
CA SER A 678 -8.37 -48.15 -1.72
C SER A 678 -9.05 -47.23 -2.74
N THR A 679 -9.66 -46.15 -2.28
CA THR A 679 -10.37 -45.18 -3.14
C THR A 679 -9.77 -43.79 -3.01
N VAL A 680 -9.88 -42.99 -4.06
CA VAL A 680 -9.45 -41.59 -4.07
C VAL A 680 -10.66 -40.67 -4.24
N LEU A 681 -10.71 -39.61 -3.44
CA LEU A 681 -11.56 -38.45 -3.67
C LEU A 681 -10.69 -37.32 -4.21
N ARG A 682 -10.95 -36.92 -5.46
CA ARG A 682 -10.22 -35.84 -6.12
C ARG A 682 -10.77 -34.47 -5.74
N THR A 683 -9.88 -33.48 -5.61
CA THR A 683 -10.26 -32.11 -5.23
C THR A 683 -9.69 -31.06 -6.18
N LYS A 684 -10.18 -29.83 -5.99
CA LYS A 684 -9.52 -28.62 -6.48
C LYS A 684 -8.15 -28.45 -5.83
N SER A 685 -7.30 -27.63 -6.42
CA SER A 685 -5.88 -27.48 -6.04
C SER A 685 -5.69 -26.63 -4.79
N ASP A 686 -6.71 -25.88 -4.37
CA ASP A 686 -6.62 -25.02 -3.21
C ASP A 686 -6.72 -25.77 -1.88
N MET A 687 -6.03 -25.21 -0.89
CA MET A 687 -5.95 -25.80 0.44
C MET A 687 -7.32 -25.85 1.15
N HIS A 688 -8.20 -24.87 0.95
CA HIS A 688 -9.53 -24.87 1.58
C HIS A 688 -10.35 -26.09 1.13
N ASN A 689 -10.47 -26.34 -0.18
CA ASN A 689 -11.18 -27.51 -0.70
C ASN A 689 -10.54 -28.83 -0.30
N LEU A 690 -9.20 -28.89 -0.21
CA LEU A 690 -8.50 -30.08 0.27
C LEU A 690 -8.84 -30.36 1.74
N MET A 691 -8.76 -29.36 2.62
CA MET A 691 -9.12 -29.47 4.04
C MET A 691 -10.58 -29.84 4.24
N ALA A 692 -11.49 -29.18 3.52
CA ALA A 692 -12.92 -29.45 3.59
C ALA A 692 -13.25 -30.89 3.15
N SER A 693 -12.59 -31.39 2.11
CA SER A 693 -12.76 -32.78 1.64
C SER A 693 -12.12 -33.78 2.60
N ALA A 694 -10.98 -33.43 3.21
CA ALA A 694 -10.34 -34.25 4.22
C ALA A 694 -11.22 -34.41 5.47
N GLY A 695 -11.97 -33.37 5.84
CA GLY A 695 -12.95 -33.43 6.93
C GLY A 695 -14.24 -34.21 6.62
N GLN A 696 -14.44 -34.68 5.39
CA GLN A 696 -15.63 -35.45 5.00
C GLN A 696 -15.35 -36.96 5.04
N GLY A 697 -16.25 -37.71 5.67
CA GLY A 697 -16.19 -39.18 5.65
C GLY A 697 -15.02 -39.76 6.44
N ASN A 698 -14.58 -40.96 6.03
CA ASN A 698 -13.50 -41.70 6.70
C ASN A 698 -12.21 -41.64 5.86
N VAL A 699 -11.69 -40.43 5.67
CA VAL A 699 -10.45 -40.18 4.93
C VAL A 699 -9.24 -40.48 5.81
N LEU A 700 -8.32 -41.30 5.29
CA LEU A 700 -7.09 -41.67 5.97
C LEU A 700 -6.07 -40.53 5.97
N VAL A 701 -5.82 -39.95 4.80
CA VAL A 701 -4.84 -38.88 4.60
C VAL A 701 -5.23 -38.02 3.39
N ALA A 702 -4.95 -36.72 3.48
CA ALA A 702 -5.01 -35.82 2.32
C ALA A 702 -3.64 -35.20 2.00
N LEU A 703 -3.33 -35.13 0.70
CA LEU A 703 -2.02 -34.78 0.16
C LEU A 703 -2.18 -33.72 -0.94
N ASN A 704 -1.17 -32.85 -1.13
CA ASN A 704 -1.25 -31.76 -2.11
C ASN A 704 -0.06 -31.64 -3.06
N GLY A 705 0.94 -32.52 -2.97
CA GLY A 705 2.15 -32.49 -3.78
C GLY A 705 3.13 -31.38 -3.43
N ARG A 706 2.95 -30.69 -2.29
CA ARG A 706 3.80 -29.55 -1.86
C ARG A 706 4.39 -29.73 -0.47
N GLY A 707 4.26 -30.92 0.12
CA GLY A 707 4.77 -31.24 1.46
C GLY A 707 3.82 -30.84 2.60
N ASN A 708 2.54 -30.57 2.29
CA ASN A 708 1.48 -30.46 3.29
C ASN A 708 0.79 -31.81 3.44
N PHE A 709 0.69 -32.31 4.68
CA PHE A 709 0.07 -33.58 5.00
C PHE A 709 -1.08 -33.35 5.98
N ILE A 710 -2.26 -33.88 5.68
CA ILE A 710 -3.47 -33.69 6.50
C ILE A 710 -3.94 -35.04 7.03
N PHE A 711 -4.16 -35.13 8.35
CA PHE A 711 -4.65 -36.32 9.04
C PHE A 711 -6.00 -36.03 9.72
N PRO A 712 -7.13 -36.29 9.03
CA PRO A 712 -8.46 -35.92 9.51
C PRO A 712 -8.82 -36.50 10.89
N PHE A 713 -8.26 -37.67 11.24
CA PHE A 713 -8.46 -38.28 12.56
C PHE A 713 -7.88 -37.48 13.73
N PHE A 714 -6.95 -36.57 13.45
CA PHE A 714 -6.36 -35.65 14.42
C PHE A 714 -7.00 -34.27 14.27
N HIS A 715 -6.84 -33.64 13.11
CA HIS A 715 -7.65 -32.49 12.67
C HIS A 715 -7.54 -32.33 11.15
N PRO A 716 -8.56 -31.80 10.46
CA PRO A 716 -8.60 -31.71 8.99
C PRO A 716 -7.76 -30.54 8.44
N ALA A 717 -6.52 -30.38 8.94
CA ALA A 717 -5.59 -29.35 8.47
C ALA A 717 -4.15 -29.86 8.33
N PRO A 718 -3.28 -29.12 7.61
CA PRO A 718 -1.86 -29.47 7.50
C PRO A 718 -1.20 -29.55 8.88
N ASP A 719 -0.63 -30.72 9.16
CA ASP A 719 0.13 -30.96 10.38
C ASP A 719 1.33 -31.88 10.11
N PRO A 720 2.45 -31.31 9.65
CA PRO A 720 3.65 -32.07 9.37
C PRO A 720 4.31 -32.68 10.60
N MET A 721 4.04 -32.18 11.82
CA MET A 721 4.52 -32.82 13.04
C MET A 721 3.84 -34.19 13.21
N MET A 722 2.52 -34.26 12.98
CA MET A 722 1.77 -35.53 12.97
C MET A 722 2.23 -36.41 11.81
N ALA A 723 2.47 -35.81 10.64
CA ALA A 723 2.99 -36.52 9.48
C ALA A 723 4.32 -37.21 9.76
N LEU A 724 5.26 -36.54 10.41
CA LEU A 724 6.55 -37.12 10.76
C LEU A 724 6.38 -38.37 11.63
N LEU A 725 5.61 -38.29 12.71
CA LEU A 725 5.44 -39.46 13.59
C LEU A 725 4.69 -40.60 12.90
N LYS A 726 3.70 -40.30 12.07
CA LYS A 726 3.01 -41.34 11.28
C LYS A 726 3.91 -41.96 10.22
N LEU A 727 4.79 -41.18 9.59
CA LEU A 727 5.79 -41.73 8.69
C LEU A 727 6.70 -42.73 9.43
N VAL A 728 7.21 -42.34 10.60
CA VAL A 728 8.06 -43.20 11.42
C VAL A 728 7.30 -44.46 11.87
N GLU A 729 6.05 -44.31 12.29
CA GLU A 729 5.17 -45.43 12.67
C GLU A 729 4.99 -46.42 11.52
N TYR A 730 4.72 -45.93 10.30
CA TYR A 730 4.55 -46.80 9.13
C TYR A 730 5.87 -47.43 8.66
N LEU A 731 6.99 -46.72 8.75
CA LEU A 731 8.32 -47.27 8.47
C LEU A 731 8.68 -48.37 9.49
N ALA A 732 8.40 -48.16 10.77
CA ALA A 732 8.58 -49.15 11.82
C ALA A 732 7.72 -50.41 11.57
N ALA A 733 6.46 -50.22 11.16
CA ALA A 733 5.59 -51.33 10.81
C ALA A 733 6.09 -52.11 9.57
N ARG A 734 6.67 -51.40 8.59
CA ARG A 734 7.18 -51.98 7.35
C ARG A 734 8.53 -52.69 7.55
N GLY A 735 9.38 -52.18 8.42
CA GLY A 735 10.72 -52.72 8.68
C GLY A 735 11.71 -52.54 7.50
N GLU A 736 11.46 -51.58 6.61
CA GLU A 736 12.31 -51.28 5.45
C GLU A 736 12.79 -49.81 5.50
N PRO A 737 14.03 -49.50 5.08
CA PRO A 737 14.50 -48.12 4.97
C PRO A 737 13.82 -47.38 3.81
N ILE A 738 13.88 -46.04 3.82
CA ILE A 738 13.15 -45.21 2.84
C ILE A 738 13.58 -45.52 1.42
N SER A 739 14.88 -45.65 1.15
CA SER A 739 15.37 -45.98 -0.20
C SER A 739 14.81 -47.30 -0.74
N ARG A 740 14.55 -48.27 0.14
CA ARG A 740 13.98 -49.57 -0.25
C ARG A 740 12.51 -49.43 -0.60
N VAL A 741 11.74 -48.70 0.21
CA VAL A 741 10.32 -48.43 -0.08
C VAL A 741 10.19 -47.65 -1.39
N MET A 742 11.04 -46.64 -1.59
CA MET A 742 11.08 -45.87 -2.83
C MET A 742 11.33 -46.73 -4.08
N SER A 743 12.18 -47.76 -3.98
CA SER A 743 12.43 -48.67 -5.11
C SER A 743 11.20 -49.47 -5.55
N GLY A 744 10.14 -49.54 -4.73
CA GLY A 744 8.86 -50.19 -5.04
C GLY A 744 7.76 -49.23 -5.51
N LEU A 745 8.04 -47.93 -5.57
CA LEU A 745 7.09 -46.93 -6.09
C LEU A 745 7.00 -47.01 -7.61
N PRO A 746 5.86 -46.63 -8.21
CA PRO A 746 5.75 -46.54 -9.66
C PRO A 746 6.67 -45.43 -10.20
N ASP A 747 7.18 -45.61 -11.42
CA ASP A 747 7.88 -44.52 -12.11
C ASP A 747 6.96 -43.31 -12.28
N MET A 748 7.53 -42.14 -12.00
CA MET A 748 6.85 -40.84 -12.02
C MET A 748 7.68 -39.85 -12.82
N HIS A 749 7.13 -39.38 -13.95
CA HIS A 749 7.75 -38.34 -14.75
C HIS A 749 6.80 -37.16 -14.83
N TYR A 750 6.98 -36.24 -13.88
CA TYR A 750 6.09 -35.13 -13.59
C TYR A 750 6.87 -33.83 -13.53
N GLU A 751 6.46 -32.83 -14.30
CA GLU A 751 7.04 -31.49 -14.25
C GLU A 751 5.98 -30.40 -14.27
N GLN A 752 6.32 -29.27 -13.67
CA GLN A 752 5.51 -28.06 -13.65
C GLN A 752 6.32 -26.87 -14.15
N GLY A 753 5.65 -25.97 -14.86
CA GLY A 753 6.21 -24.71 -15.30
C GLY A 753 5.16 -23.61 -15.33
N GLN A 754 5.62 -22.38 -15.51
CA GLN A 754 4.75 -21.21 -15.66
C GLN A 754 5.07 -20.47 -16.95
N VAL A 755 4.05 -19.86 -17.54
CA VAL A 755 4.16 -18.90 -18.64
C VAL A 755 3.60 -17.57 -18.17
N GLU A 756 4.46 -16.58 -18.00
CA GLU A 756 4.10 -15.23 -17.55
C GLU A 756 3.47 -14.41 -18.68
N MET A 757 2.49 -13.57 -18.33
CA MET A 757 1.74 -12.73 -19.27
C MET A 757 1.01 -11.59 -18.54
N ASN A 758 0.48 -10.63 -19.28
CA ASN A 758 -0.42 -9.62 -18.71
C ASN A 758 -1.75 -10.25 -18.21
N TRP A 759 -2.28 -9.75 -17.09
CA TRP A 759 -3.60 -10.12 -16.55
C TRP A 759 -4.73 -10.04 -17.59
N MET A 760 -4.71 -9.03 -18.48
CA MET A 760 -5.72 -8.88 -19.53
C MET A 760 -5.64 -10.00 -20.59
N ALA A 761 -4.42 -10.47 -20.91
CA ALA A 761 -4.19 -11.54 -21.86
C ALA A 761 -4.62 -12.91 -21.33
N ARG A 762 -4.50 -13.14 -20.02
CA ARG A 762 -4.70 -14.45 -19.38
C ARG A 762 -6.05 -15.10 -19.70
N SER A 763 -7.16 -14.35 -19.57
CA SER A 763 -8.51 -14.87 -19.83
C SER A 763 -8.72 -15.20 -21.31
N ARG A 764 -8.19 -14.37 -22.21
CA ARG A 764 -8.23 -14.61 -23.67
C ARG A 764 -7.44 -15.86 -24.04
N VAL A 765 -6.20 -15.98 -23.54
CA VAL A 765 -5.32 -17.13 -23.79
C VAL A 765 -5.98 -18.41 -23.27
N MET A 766 -6.52 -18.42 -22.04
CA MET A 766 -7.25 -19.57 -21.51
C MET A 766 -8.50 -19.93 -22.33
N SER A 767 -9.23 -18.94 -22.85
CA SER A 767 -10.38 -19.18 -23.74
C SER A 767 -9.94 -19.80 -25.06
N GLU A 768 -8.84 -19.34 -25.65
CA GLU A 768 -8.28 -19.86 -26.89
C GLU A 768 -7.78 -21.29 -26.71
N LEU A 769 -7.05 -21.57 -25.62
CA LEU A 769 -6.61 -22.93 -25.27
C LEU A 769 -7.80 -23.88 -25.11
N ASN A 770 -8.87 -23.44 -24.43
CA ASN A 770 -10.10 -24.23 -24.29
C ASN A 770 -10.77 -24.52 -25.64
N SER A 771 -10.77 -23.55 -26.56
CA SER A 771 -11.30 -23.74 -27.92
C SER A 771 -10.45 -24.72 -28.72
N ARG A 772 -9.12 -24.55 -28.68
CA ARG A 772 -8.14 -25.34 -29.44
C ARG A 772 -8.14 -26.81 -29.03
N PHE A 773 -8.24 -27.11 -27.74
CA PHE A 773 -8.20 -28.47 -27.21
C PHE A 773 -9.59 -29.06 -26.91
N LYS A 774 -10.67 -28.46 -27.45
CA LYS A 774 -12.06 -28.86 -27.15
C LYS A 774 -12.34 -30.35 -27.35
N GLN A 775 -11.73 -31.00 -28.34
CA GLN A 775 -11.95 -32.43 -28.63
C GLN A 775 -11.09 -33.38 -27.77
N GLN A 776 -10.00 -32.89 -27.18
CA GLN A 776 -9.02 -33.68 -26.40
C GLN A 776 -9.14 -33.41 -24.89
N ARG A 777 -10.09 -32.57 -24.50
CA ARG A 777 -10.33 -32.14 -23.13
C ARG A 777 -10.93 -33.27 -22.30
N VAL A 778 -10.42 -33.43 -21.08
CA VAL A 778 -11.01 -34.26 -20.03
C VAL A 778 -11.77 -33.35 -19.06
N GLU A 779 -12.86 -33.86 -18.51
CA GLU A 779 -13.57 -33.18 -17.42
C GLU A 779 -12.66 -33.13 -16.19
N THR A 780 -12.47 -31.92 -15.65
CA THR A 780 -11.66 -31.69 -14.45
C THR A 780 -12.35 -30.70 -13.54
N LEU A 781 -12.01 -30.77 -12.25
CA LEU A 781 -12.53 -29.83 -11.26
C LEU A 781 -12.02 -28.41 -11.49
N GLU A 782 -10.82 -28.25 -12.07
CA GLU A 782 -10.19 -26.98 -12.40
C GLU A 782 -9.34 -27.01 -13.68
N GLY A 783 -9.27 -25.85 -14.34
CA GLY A 783 -8.43 -25.63 -15.52
C GLY A 783 -8.82 -26.41 -16.76
N LEU A 784 -7.85 -26.57 -17.66
CA LEU A 784 -7.96 -27.34 -18.88
C LEU A 784 -6.98 -28.51 -18.82
N LYS A 785 -7.49 -29.74 -18.69
CA LYS A 785 -6.69 -30.97 -18.80
C LYS A 785 -6.92 -31.62 -20.14
N VAL A 786 -5.83 -31.93 -20.83
CA VAL A 786 -5.78 -32.51 -22.16
C VAL A 786 -5.11 -33.87 -22.06
N LYS A 787 -5.81 -34.92 -22.48
CA LYS A 787 -5.25 -36.28 -22.53
C LYS A 787 -4.62 -36.50 -23.91
N LEU A 788 -3.33 -36.83 -23.94
CA LEU A 788 -2.53 -37.01 -25.15
C LEU A 788 -2.23 -38.49 -25.46
N GLY A 789 -2.42 -39.38 -24.48
CA GLY A 789 -2.26 -40.83 -24.58
C GLY A 789 -2.90 -41.53 -23.38
N GLU A 790 -2.77 -42.86 -23.24
CA GLU A 790 -3.35 -43.60 -22.10
C GLU A 790 -2.84 -43.07 -20.74
N ASP A 791 -1.53 -42.82 -20.66
CA ASP A 791 -0.80 -42.33 -19.47
C ASP A 791 -0.05 -41.01 -19.71
N GLU A 792 -0.52 -40.17 -20.66
CA GLU A 792 0.11 -38.88 -20.99
C GLU A 792 -0.94 -37.75 -20.95
N TRP A 793 -0.71 -36.74 -20.11
CA TRP A 793 -1.61 -35.59 -20.01
C TRP A 793 -0.88 -34.27 -19.74
N VAL A 794 -1.54 -33.17 -20.12
CA VAL A 794 -1.13 -31.81 -19.81
C VAL A 794 -2.30 -31.08 -19.15
N GLN A 795 -2.03 -30.36 -18.07
CA GLN A 795 -3.01 -29.48 -17.44
C GLN A 795 -2.52 -28.05 -17.45
N MET A 796 -3.40 -27.14 -17.86
CA MET A 796 -3.15 -25.71 -17.93
C MET A 796 -4.16 -24.99 -17.03
N MET A 797 -3.66 -24.18 -16.09
CA MET A 797 -4.49 -23.48 -15.12
C MET A 797 -4.05 -22.01 -15.00
N PRO A 798 -4.98 -21.05 -14.93
CA PRO A 798 -4.61 -19.69 -14.59
C PRO A 798 -4.07 -19.65 -13.15
N SER A 799 -2.88 -19.07 -12.96
CA SER A 799 -2.29 -18.96 -11.63
C SER A 799 -3.18 -18.07 -10.74
N PRO A 800 -3.50 -18.46 -9.50
CA PRO A 800 -4.34 -17.67 -8.61
C PRO A 800 -3.60 -16.44 -8.05
N VAL A 801 -2.27 -16.44 -8.08
CA VAL A 801 -1.42 -15.41 -7.45
C VAL A 801 -0.65 -14.59 -8.50
N ASN A 802 -0.17 -15.25 -9.56
CA ASN A 802 0.67 -14.62 -10.57
C ASN A 802 -0.14 -14.31 -11.84
N ALA A 803 0.34 -13.33 -12.62
CA ALA A 803 -0.13 -13.08 -13.97
C ALA A 803 0.46 -14.14 -14.92
N ALA A 804 0.06 -15.40 -14.74
CA ALA A 804 0.65 -16.53 -15.43
C ALA A 804 -0.36 -17.65 -15.67
N ILE A 805 0.00 -18.58 -16.56
CA ILE A 805 -0.65 -19.89 -16.69
C ILE A 805 0.34 -20.95 -16.18
N ASP A 806 -0.11 -21.71 -15.19
CA ASP A 806 0.56 -22.89 -14.66
C ASP A 806 0.35 -24.06 -15.62
N VAL A 807 1.44 -24.68 -16.06
CA VAL A 807 1.44 -25.84 -16.95
C VAL A 807 2.01 -27.02 -16.18
N THR A 808 1.25 -28.10 -16.10
CA THR A 808 1.65 -29.35 -15.46
C THR A 808 1.61 -30.47 -16.48
N VAL A 809 2.64 -31.31 -16.49
CA VAL A 809 2.79 -32.41 -17.44
C VAL A 809 3.12 -33.69 -16.69
N ASP A 810 2.49 -34.79 -17.09
CA ASP A 810 2.73 -36.14 -16.58
C ASP A 810 2.81 -37.10 -17.77
N THR A 811 3.91 -37.84 -17.87
CA THR A 811 4.18 -38.73 -19.00
C THR A 811 4.86 -40.04 -18.57
N MET A 812 5.13 -40.91 -19.54
CA MET A 812 5.80 -42.19 -19.33
C MET A 812 7.33 -42.13 -19.37
N SER A 813 7.95 -40.98 -19.66
CA SER A 813 9.42 -40.84 -19.58
C SER A 813 9.88 -39.41 -19.27
N ALA A 814 11.06 -39.28 -18.63
CA ALA A 814 11.62 -37.96 -18.27
C ALA A 814 11.86 -37.07 -19.51
N ASP A 815 12.52 -37.60 -20.55
CA ASP A 815 12.80 -36.86 -21.79
C ASP A 815 11.52 -36.37 -22.48
N ARG A 816 10.46 -37.18 -22.43
CA ARG A 816 9.16 -36.82 -23.00
C ARG A 816 8.48 -35.73 -22.20
N THR A 817 8.62 -35.74 -20.88
CA THR A 817 8.02 -34.78 -19.95
C THR A 817 8.56 -33.37 -20.20
N GLY A 818 9.89 -33.20 -20.19
CA GLY A 818 10.53 -31.91 -20.44
C GLY A 818 10.21 -31.36 -21.84
N PHE A 819 10.30 -32.21 -22.87
CA PHE A 819 9.94 -31.82 -24.24
C PHE A 819 8.50 -31.33 -24.36
N LEU A 820 7.56 -32.04 -23.73
CA LEU A 820 6.14 -31.69 -23.79
C LEU A 820 5.83 -30.40 -23.01
N LEU A 821 6.47 -30.21 -21.84
CA LEU A 821 6.34 -28.97 -21.07
C LEU A 821 6.83 -27.76 -21.89
N ASP A 822 8.04 -27.83 -22.45
CA ASP A 822 8.60 -26.74 -23.25
C ASP A 822 7.75 -26.44 -24.49
N ARG A 823 7.28 -27.49 -25.19
CA ARG A 823 6.39 -27.34 -26.34
C ARG A 823 5.09 -26.64 -25.96
N MET A 824 4.49 -26.99 -24.83
CA MET A 824 3.24 -26.37 -24.36
C MET A 824 3.47 -24.92 -23.93
N LYS A 825 4.56 -24.64 -23.21
CA LYS A 825 4.93 -23.26 -22.85
C LYS A 825 5.13 -22.39 -24.09
N GLN A 826 5.84 -22.89 -25.10
CA GLN A 826 6.04 -22.18 -26.36
C GLN A 826 4.72 -21.93 -27.10
N GLN A 827 3.82 -22.92 -27.13
CA GLN A 827 2.48 -22.75 -27.72
C GLN A 827 1.66 -21.67 -27.00
N ILE A 828 1.70 -21.63 -25.66
CA ILE A 828 1.03 -20.57 -24.89
C ILE A 828 1.66 -19.21 -25.20
N GLN A 829 2.99 -19.14 -25.30
CA GLN A 829 3.71 -17.90 -25.62
C GLN A 829 3.29 -17.31 -26.98
N THR A 830 3.05 -18.16 -28.00
CA THR A 830 2.59 -17.69 -29.33
C THR A 830 1.19 -17.08 -29.32
N LEU A 831 0.41 -17.26 -28.25
CA LEU A 831 -0.92 -16.67 -28.08
C LEU A 831 -0.88 -15.30 -27.37
N ILE A 832 0.30 -14.85 -26.95
CA ILE A 832 0.52 -13.55 -26.31
C ILE A 832 0.89 -12.52 -27.41
N PRO A 833 0.15 -11.41 -27.59
CA PRO A 833 0.43 -10.40 -28.61
C PRO A 833 1.77 -9.70 -28.39
N GLU A 834 2.47 -9.33 -29.47
CA GLU A 834 3.77 -8.63 -29.40
C GLU A 834 3.67 -7.20 -28.79
N ASP A 835 2.49 -6.59 -28.81
CA ASP A 835 2.25 -5.21 -28.34
C ASP A 835 1.97 -5.09 -26.82
N GLU A 836 1.90 -6.20 -26.08
CA GLU A 836 1.72 -6.22 -24.61
C GLU A 836 3.00 -6.75 -23.95
N PRO A 837 3.99 -5.90 -23.62
CA PRO A 837 5.18 -6.36 -22.91
C PRO A 837 4.81 -6.83 -21.49
N VAL A 838 5.49 -7.90 -21.05
CA VAL A 838 5.40 -8.53 -19.73
C VAL A 838 5.80 -7.57 -18.61
#